data_AF-A0A543I6E1-F1
#
_entry.id   AF-A0A543I6E1-F1
#
_cell.length_a   1.000
_cell.length_b   1.000
_cell.length_c   1.000
_cell.angle_alpha   90.00
_cell.angle_beta   90.00
_cell.angle_gamma   90.00
#
_symmetry.space_group_name_H-M   'P 1'
#
loop_
_entity.id
_entity.type
_entity.pdbx_description
1 polymer ?
#
loop_
_entity_poly.entity_id
_entity_poly.type
_entity_poly.pdbx_seq_one_letter_code
_entity_poly.pdbx_strand_id
1 'polypeptide(L)'
;MSRLSLDGASSTRLNVWTILGLVITPLIIGSVLVWGLWNPASRLPEITGAIVNNDVPVTVGEQLTPLGRLLTGELVNSDAEENFTWVVTNEEDAQAGLADGSYATVVTIPKNFSKAATSFSGDAQGAVQATLDIATSPQSKLVDSALSSTVTTAAARALSQQLTETYVDNLYVGFNTLGDKLGDASTGATTLAEGATKLGDGATILGSGAAELSTGLSTLSSGASQLSTGVSALAAGASGLSSGITTLAAGATTADTGAQELSAALNDMKTSTTALPQTVGYLAGQAGTSGTEAAGMAASAGALAAGTTGAAKSAAALVITLQELSTACDPNLGADCAGLAAALESARAVSASAGTANISAGTLAATAVTHAKTAGTVAAVVGTPDSATPTLASGLVTLAGGISKTADGAATLSTGVTSLTQGIGQLGTGASQLSAGATTAATGAGSLAVGATSAQTGANALATGATGIADGATSLSGGASTLGDGLGQAVAGLPTTTDAERSNLASVVANPVTAGSATASLFDASGVPFFATLALWVGGLISFLLLRAVPRRTLTAAQPALTIASRGIAPGLIVGVLQGVLVAGVMQFALSLNLLEWLGFAAFAALTGAAYGAVNQGLVAVFGGVGRFVSMVITVLSLAAGIVSTVPEVYTSVLSALPLAAGIDGMRAIANGTTGAYPAAAALIAWLLVGCALTLFTVVRQRSMRFAPARLAALAS
;
A
#
# COMPACT_ATOMS: atom_id res chain seq x y z
N MET A 1 -13.63 -122.73 2.67
CA MET A 1 -13.05 -123.21 3.95
C MET A 1 -11.57 -123.54 3.74
N SER A 2 -10.66 -122.70 4.23
CA SER A 2 -9.36 -123.10 4.78
C SER A 2 -8.57 -121.83 5.16
N ARG A 3 -8.00 -121.88 6.35
CA ARG A 3 -7.48 -120.76 7.15
C ARG A 3 -6.14 -120.28 6.60
N LEU A 4 -5.93 -118.96 6.51
CA LEU A 4 -4.59 -118.37 6.46
C LEU A 4 -4.39 -117.57 7.75
N SER A 5 -3.56 -118.15 8.62
CA SER A 5 -3.20 -117.69 9.95
C SER A 5 -2.50 -116.33 9.89
N LEU A 6 -3.07 -115.36 10.62
CA LEU A 6 -2.32 -114.24 11.19
C LEU A 6 -1.49 -114.79 12.34
N ASP A 7 -0.23 -115.15 12.09
CA ASP A 7 0.77 -115.35 13.14
C ASP A 7 2.17 -115.07 12.60
N GLY A 8 2.84 -114.08 13.18
CA GLY A 8 4.17 -113.65 12.77
C GLY A 8 4.58 -112.22 13.15
N ALA A 9 3.90 -111.55 14.08
CA ALA A 9 4.43 -110.35 14.72
C ALA A 9 5.48 -110.77 15.77
N SER A 10 6.72 -110.94 15.34
CA SER A 10 7.84 -111.16 16.27
C SER A 10 8.00 -109.93 17.17
N SER A 11 7.73 -110.10 18.47
CA SER A 11 7.98 -109.10 19.50
C SER A 11 9.48 -108.75 19.51
N THR A 12 9.80 -107.58 18.97
CA THR A 12 11.16 -107.06 19.00
C THR A 12 11.38 -106.56 20.42
N ARG A 13 12.18 -107.25 21.23
CA ARG A 13 12.54 -106.77 22.58
C ARG A 13 13.24 -105.42 22.43
N LEU A 14 12.55 -104.35 22.85
CA LEU A 14 13.12 -103.00 22.87
C LEU A 14 14.28 -102.99 23.87
N ASN A 15 15.47 -102.60 23.40
CA ASN A 15 16.64 -102.43 24.25
C ASN A 15 16.44 -101.17 25.12
N VAL A 16 16.81 -101.21 26.41
CA VAL A 16 16.65 -100.10 27.35
C VAL A 16 17.32 -98.82 26.82
N TRP A 17 18.46 -98.96 26.14
CA TRP A 17 19.15 -97.86 25.47
C TRP A 17 18.34 -97.20 24.35
N THR A 18 17.49 -97.96 23.64
CA THR A 18 16.61 -97.42 22.61
C THR A 18 15.48 -96.59 23.22
N ILE A 19 14.96 -97.00 24.39
CA ILE A 19 13.90 -96.26 25.12
C ILE A 19 14.48 -94.98 25.72
N LEU A 20 15.67 -95.06 26.35
CA LEU A 20 16.35 -93.90 26.92
C LEU A 20 16.66 -92.85 25.84
N GLY A 21 17.15 -93.29 24.67
CA GLY A 21 17.33 -92.42 23.52
C GLY A 21 16.03 -91.76 23.07
N LEU A 22 14.93 -92.52 22.96
CA LEU A 22 13.64 -91.97 22.51
C LEU A 22 13.06 -90.89 23.44
N VAL A 23 13.34 -90.96 24.75
CA VAL A 23 12.88 -89.96 25.74
C VAL A 23 13.83 -88.75 25.81
N ILE A 24 15.13 -88.96 25.70
CA ILE A 24 16.13 -87.88 25.76
C ILE A 24 16.15 -87.04 24.47
N THR A 25 15.85 -87.64 23.32
CA THR A 25 15.80 -86.94 22.02
C THR A 25 14.94 -85.66 22.05
N PRO A 26 13.63 -85.72 22.37
CA PRO A 26 12.78 -84.52 22.38
C PRO A 26 13.23 -83.48 23.43
N LEU A 27 13.85 -83.90 24.54
CA LEU A 27 14.40 -82.99 25.55
C LEU A 27 15.63 -82.24 25.03
N ILE A 28 16.59 -82.92 24.40
CA ILE A 28 17.76 -82.27 23.80
C ILE A 28 17.34 -81.33 22.66
N ILE A 29 16.41 -81.79 21.80
CA ILE A 29 15.83 -80.96 20.73
C ILE A 29 15.20 -79.70 21.33
N GLY A 30 14.31 -79.87 22.31
CA GLY A 30 13.58 -78.77 22.93
C GLY A 30 14.50 -77.77 23.62
N SER A 31 15.47 -78.25 24.41
CA SER A 31 16.40 -77.38 25.13
C SER A 31 17.29 -76.57 24.19
N VAL A 32 17.83 -77.18 23.14
CA VAL A 32 18.71 -76.48 22.20
C VAL A 32 17.92 -75.49 21.33
N LEU A 33 16.73 -75.88 20.85
CA LEU A 33 15.92 -74.98 20.01
C LEU A 33 15.31 -73.83 20.80
N VAL A 34 14.81 -74.07 22.03
CA VAL A 34 14.30 -72.99 22.88
C VAL A 34 15.42 -72.04 23.26
N TRP A 35 16.61 -72.54 23.61
CA TRP A 35 17.72 -71.64 23.94
C TRP A 35 18.22 -70.82 22.75
N GLY A 36 18.25 -71.41 21.55
CA GLY A 36 18.64 -70.68 20.33
C GLY A 36 17.58 -69.71 19.82
N LEU A 37 16.29 -70.03 19.93
CA LEU A 37 15.21 -69.27 19.29
C LEU A 37 14.41 -68.38 20.24
N TRP A 38 14.61 -68.51 21.56
CA TRP A 38 13.91 -67.68 22.54
C TRP A 38 14.65 -66.35 22.72
N ASN A 39 13.94 -65.26 22.37
CA ASN A 39 14.41 -63.88 22.42
C ASN A 39 15.74 -63.60 21.67
N PRO A 40 15.79 -63.83 20.34
CA PRO A 40 16.98 -63.56 19.53
C PRO A 40 17.35 -62.07 19.49
N ALA A 41 16.38 -61.18 19.70
CA ALA A 41 16.56 -59.74 19.61
C ALA A 41 17.44 -59.19 20.75
N SER A 42 17.35 -59.75 21.97
CA SER A 42 18.25 -59.47 23.10
C SER A 42 19.72 -59.87 22.89
N ARG A 43 20.03 -60.55 21.78
CA ARG A 43 21.38 -60.99 21.40
C ARG A 43 21.91 -60.28 20.14
N LEU A 44 21.13 -59.37 19.57
CA LEU A 44 21.59 -58.51 18.48
C LEU A 44 22.88 -57.74 18.80
N PRO A 45 23.16 -57.30 20.05
CA PRO A 45 24.43 -56.65 20.37
C PRO A 45 25.67 -57.54 20.16
N GLU A 46 25.51 -58.86 20.16
CA GLU A 46 26.61 -59.81 19.88
C GLU A 46 26.94 -59.89 18.39
N ILE A 47 26.04 -59.41 17.52
CA ILE A 47 26.24 -59.38 16.07
C ILE A 47 26.77 -58.01 15.68
N THR A 48 27.92 -58.00 15.00
CA THR A 48 28.55 -56.77 14.53
C THR A 48 28.13 -56.46 13.10
N GLY A 49 27.60 -55.26 12.88
CA GLY A 49 27.30 -54.71 11.57
C GLY A 49 28.24 -53.54 11.27
N ALA A 50 28.50 -53.28 10.00
CA ALA A 50 29.30 -52.13 9.57
C ALA A 50 28.45 -51.08 8.84
N ILE A 51 28.78 -49.81 9.01
CA ILE A 51 28.15 -48.69 8.30
C ILE A 51 29.23 -47.97 7.51
N VAL A 52 29.05 -47.89 6.19
CA VAL A 52 29.90 -47.09 5.31
C VAL A 52 29.12 -45.84 4.92
N ASN A 53 29.44 -44.72 5.54
CA ASN A 53 28.77 -43.45 5.22
C ASN A 53 29.59 -42.63 4.23
N ASN A 54 29.21 -42.68 2.94
CA ASN A 54 29.81 -41.88 1.88
C ASN A 54 29.07 -40.55 1.63
N ASP A 55 28.00 -40.27 2.36
CA ASP A 55 27.08 -39.16 2.09
C ASP A 55 27.75 -37.78 2.21
N VAL A 56 27.35 -36.87 1.31
CA VAL A 56 27.75 -35.47 1.33
C VAL A 56 26.54 -34.64 1.77
N PRO A 57 26.65 -33.85 2.86
CA PRO A 57 25.53 -33.03 3.32
C PRO A 57 25.15 -31.99 2.27
N VAL A 58 23.86 -31.72 2.15
CA VAL A 58 23.32 -30.71 1.26
C VAL A 58 22.77 -29.54 2.04
N THR A 59 22.71 -28.36 1.43
CA THR A 59 22.06 -27.18 2.02
C THR A 59 20.67 -27.05 1.41
N VAL A 60 19.64 -27.08 2.24
CA VAL A 60 18.25 -26.81 1.82
C VAL A 60 17.86 -25.48 2.47
N GLY A 61 17.72 -24.43 1.66
CA GLY A 61 17.61 -23.05 2.16
C GLY A 61 18.94 -22.52 2.71
N GLU A 62 18.95 -22.04 3.96
CA GLU A 62 20.16 -21.58 4.68
C GLU A 62 20.70 -22.63 5.67
N GLN A 63 20.08 -23.81 5.75
CA GLN A 63 20.39 -24.82 6.76
C GLN A 63 21.13 -26.02 6.15
N LEU A 64 22.22 -26.43 6.79
CA LEU A 64 22.99 -27.62 6.41
C LEU A 64 22.24 -28.88 6.87
N THR A 65 21.95 -29.78 5.94
CA THR A 65 21.15 -31.00 6.17
C THR A 65 21.99 -32.27 5.92
N PRO A 66 22.63 -32.83 6.97
CA PRO A 66 23.47 -34.03 6.86
C PRO A 66 22.67 -35.33 7.10
N LEU A 67 21.71 -35.65 6.24
CA LEU A 67 20.80 -36.79 6.45
C LEU A 67 21.51 -38.14 6.56
N GLY A 68 22.58 -38.39 5.80
CA GLY A 68 23.34 -39.63 5.92
C GLY A 68 24.04 -39.76 7.27
N ARG A 69 24.50 -38.64 7.85
CA ARG A 69 25.10 -38.61 9.19
C ARG A 69 24.06 -38.79 10.29
N LEU A 70 22.87 -38.22 10.11
CA LEU A 70 21.73 -38.44 11.00
C LEU A 70 21.29 -39.90 10.99
N LEU A 71 21.16 -40.51 9.79
CA LEU A 71 20.86 -41.93 9.66
C LEU A 71 21.94 -42.82 10.29
N THR A 72 23.23 -42.49 10.11
CA THR A 72 24.32 -43.20 10.79
C THR A 72 24.18 -43.10 12.30
N GLY A 73 23.88 -41.91 12.82
CA GLY A 73 23.64 -41.68 14.24
C GLY A 73 22.47 -42.49 14.77
N GLU A 74 21.37 -42.54 14.02
CA GLU A 74 20.17 -43.32 14.37
C GLU A 74 20.46 -44.82 14.38
N LEU A 75 21.18 -45.33 13.39
CA LEU A 75 21.57 -46.74 13.35
C LEU A 75 22.49 -47.11 14.52
N VAL A 76 23.49 -46.27 14.83
CA VAL A 76 24.47 -46.53 15.92
C VAL A 76 23.87 -46.36 17.31
N ASN A 77 23.07 -45.30 17.53
CA ASN A 77 22.60 -44.87 18.85
C ASN A 77 21.09 -45.07 19.06
N SER A 78 20.40 -45.89 18.25
CA SER A 78 18.98 -46.11 18.51
C SER A 78 18.78 -46.63 19.94
N ASP A 79 17.87 -46.00 20.68
CA ASP A 79 17.45 -46.40 22.04
C ASP A 79 16.70 -47.75 22.06
N ALA A 80 16.72 -48.48 20.94
CA ALA A 80 16.19 -49.82 20.88
C ALA A 80 17.06 -50.72 21.77
N GLU A 81 16.45 -51.32 22.80
CA GLU A 81 17.09 -52.32 23.68
C GLU A 81 17.64 -53.55 22.89
N GLU A 82 17.34 -53.64 21.59
CA GLU A 82 17.58 -54.77 20.70
C GLU A 82 18.18 -54.28 19.35
N ASN A 83 19.45 -53.84 19.34
CA ASN A 83 20.16 -53.34 18.14
C ASN A 83 21.50 -54.07 17.90
N PHE A 84 22.01 -54.01 16.66
CA PHE A 84 23.34 -54.50 16.31
C PHE A 84 24.44 -53.64 16.94
N THR A 85 25.61 -54.23 17.17
CA THR A 85 26.82 -53.44 17.42
C THR A 85 27.30 -52.88 16.08
N TRP A 86 27.04 -51.60 15.84
CA TRP A 86 27.42 -50.92 14.60
C TRP A 86 28.83 -50.34 14.67
N VAL A 87 29.66 -50.68 13.69
CA VAL A 87 31.00 -50.11 13.48
C VAL A 87 30.96 -49.21 12.25
N VAL A 88 31.24 -47.92 12.42
CA VAL A 88 31.39 -47.02 11.27
C VAL A 88 32.78 -47.22 10.68
N THR A 89 32.84 -47.65 9.42
CA THR A 89 34.10 -47.98 8.74
C THR A 89 34.09 -47.55 7.26
N ASN A 90 35.16 -47.87 6.53
CA ASN A 90 35.30 -47.61 5.10
C ASN A 90 34.92 -48.83 4.24
N GLU A 91 34.76 -48.61 2.95
CA GLU A 91 34.31 -49.64 2.00
C GLU A 91 35.24 -50.88 1.94
N GLU A 92 36.56 -50.67 2.04
CA GLU A 92 37.55 -51.75 1.95
C GLU A 92 37.46 -52.68 3.18
N ASP A 93 37.39 -52.10 4.38
CA ASP A 93 37.24 -52.82 5.64
C ASP A 93 35.85 -53.49 5.74
N ALA A 94 34.81 -52.80 5.30
CA ALA A 94 33.46 -53.37 5.25
C ALA A 94 33.37 -54.60 4.33
N GLN A 95 33.98 -54.54 3.13
CA GLN A 95 34.01 -55.67 2.20
C GLN A 95 34.87 -56.82 2.71
N ALA A 96 36.03 -56.53 3.31
CA ALA A 96 36.87 -57.54 3.95
C ALA A 96 36.10 -58.23 5.09
N GLY A 97 35.43 -57.45 5.93
CA GLY A 97 34.68 -57.97 7.07
C GLY A 97 33.42 -58.76 6.69
N LEU A 98 32.79 -58.45 5.55
CA LEU A 98 31.75 -59.30 4.98
C LEU A 98 32.29 -60.63 4.48
N ALA A 99 33.45 -60.64 3.83
CA ALA A 99 34.06 -61.82 3.24
C ALA A 99 34.57 -62.80 4.31
N ASP A 100 35.20 -62.28 5.36
CA ASP A 100 35.73 -63.08 6.47
C ASP A 100 34.69 -63.40 7.54
N GLY A 101 33.53 -62.72 7.54
CA GLY A 101 32.42 -62.97 8.45
C GLY A 101 32.46 -62.17 9.76
N SER A 102 33.42 -61.25 9.93
CA SER A 102 33.47 -60.33 11.08
C SER A 102 32.32 -59.32 11.09
N TYR A 103 31.78 -58.97 9.93
CA TYR A 103 30.54 -58.20 9.78
C TYR A 103 29.43 -59.07 9.23
N ALA A 104 28.33 -59.19 9.96
CA ALA A 104 27.15 -59.93 9.49
C ALA A 104 26.42 -59.16 8.37
N THR A 105 26.44 -57.82 8.44
CA THR A 105 25.82 -56.92 7.48
C THR A 105 26.64 -55.65 7.33
N VAL A 106 26.61 -55.06 6.13
CA VAL A 106 27.11 -53.72 5.83
C VAL A 106 25.97 -52.89 5.27
N VAL A 107 25.81 -51.68 5.82
CA VAL A 107 24.91 -50.66 5.28
C VAL A 107 25.75 -49.54 4.69
N THR A 108 25.72 -49.41 3.37
CA THR A 108 26.41 -48.35 2.63
C THR A 108 25.44 -47.24 2.30
N ILE A 109 25.73 -46.03 2.80
CA ILE A 109 25.00 -44.80 2.49
C ILE A 109 25.71 -44.11 1.32
N PRO A 110 25.10 -44.02 0.13
CA PRO A 110 25.74 -43.45 -1.06
C PRO A 110 26.04 -41.95 -0.95
N LYS A 111 26.96 -41.46 -1.79
CA LYS A 111 27.40 -40.05 -1.80
C LYS A 111 26.28 -39.03 -2.03
N ASN A 112 25.25 -39.43 -2.77
CA ASN A 112 24.11 -38.57 -3.14
C ASN A 112 22.91 -38.75 -2.21
N PHE A 113 23.06 -39.43 -1.06
CA PHE A 113 21.94 -39.80 -0.20
C PHE A 113 21.16 -38.58 0.29
N SER A 114 21.82 -37.61 0.94
CA SER A 114 21.18 -36.38 1.41
C SER A 114 20.55 -35.58 0.27
N LYS A 115 21.23 -35.52 -0.88
CA LYS A 115 20.73 -34.83 -2.09
C LYS A 115 19.46 -35.47 -2.64
N ALA A 116 19.43 -36.80 -2.71
CA ALA A 116 18.28 -37.54 -3.20
C ALA A 116 17.13 -37.48 -2.19
N ALA A 117 17.41 -37.68 -0.90
CA ALA A 117 16.43 -37.65 0.16
C ALA A 117 15.77 -36.27 0.33
N THR A 118 16.41 -35.17 -0.08
CA THR A 118 15.80 -33.83 -0.10
C THR A 118 15.37 -33.38 -1.49
N SER A 119 15.47 -34.22 -2.52
CA SER A 119 15.22 -33.83 -3.91
C SER A 119 13.79 -33.34 -4.16
N PHE A 120 12.83 -33.75 -3.32
CA PHE A 120 11.45 -33.28 -3.33
C PHE A 120 11.30 -31.78 -2.99
N SER A 121 12.34 -31.14 -2.44
CA SER A 121 12.37 -29.69 -2.18
C SER A 121 12.80 -28.84 -3.38
N GLY A 122 13.21 -29.47 -4.49
CA GLY A 122 13.58 -28.81 -5.74
C GLY A 122 12.53 -29.01 -6.84
N ASP A 123 12.96 -29.02 -8.11
CA ASP A 123 12.07 -29.21 -9.26
C ASP A 123 11.43 -30.61 -9.30
N ALA A 124 10.12 -30.66 -9.56
CA ALA A 124 9.33 -31.89 -9.54
C ALA A 124 9.83 -32.99 -10.51
N GLN A 125 10.45 -32.61 -11.63
CA GLN A 125 11.00 -33.55 -12.61
C GLN A 125 12.36 -34.12 -12.20
N GLY A 126 13.04 -33.52 -11.23
CA GLY A 126 14.33 -33.97 -10.70
C GLY A 126 14.22 -34.76 -9.39
N ALA A 127 13.01 -35.03 -8.91
CA ALA A 127 12.79 -35.76 -7.66
C ALA A 127 13.19 -37.23 -7.80
N VAL A 128 14.07 -37.69 -6.92
CA VAL A 128 14.62 -39.05 -6.89
C VAL A 128 14.65 -39.56 -5.46
N GLN A 129 14.31 -40.83 -5.24
CA GLN A 129 14.39 -41.43 -3.91
C GLN A 129 15.86 -41.69 -3.53
N ALA A 130 16.18 -41.52 -2.25
CA ALA A 130 17.46 -41.99 -1.72
C ALA A 130 17.42 -43.51 -1.54
N THR A 131 18.49 -44.18 -1.96
CA THR A 131 18.67 -45.62 -1.79
C THR A 131 19.75 -45.90 -0.75
N LEU A 132 19.59 -46.99 -0.01
CA LEU A 132 20.62 -47.56 0.87
C LEU A 132 21.07 -48.90 0.31
N ASP A 133 22.36 -49.13 0.23
CA ASP A 133 22.89 -50.42 -0.22
C ASP A 133 23.15 -51.31 0.99
N ILE A 134 22.53 -52.49 1.02
CA ILE A 134 22.65 -53.45 2.12
C ILE A 134 23.28 -54.72 1.58
N ALA A 135 24.40 -55.13 2.18
CA ALA A 135 25.07 -56.37 1.86
C ALA A 135 25.20 -57.23 3.11
N THR A 136 24.91 -58.53 2.99
CA THR A 136 25.02 -59.49 4.10
C THR A 136 26.15 -60.48 3.85
N SER A 137 26.85 -60.90 4.90
CA SER A 137 27.98 -61.83 4.74
C SER A 137 27.54 -63.18 4.15
N PRO A 138 28.31 -63.78 3.22
CA PRO A 138 28.09 -65.15 2.75
C PRO A 138 28.23 -66.21 3.84
N GLN A 139 28.85 -65.86 4.98
CA GLN A 139 29.00 -66.73 6.15
C GLN A 139 27.88 -66.55 7.18
N SER A 140 26.97 -65.59 6.95
CA SER A 140 25.87 -65.29 7.87
C SER A 140 24.91 -66.48 8.03
N LYS A 141 24.34 -66.60 9.24
CA LYS A 141 23.32 -67.62 9.52
C LYS A 141 21.94 -67.11 9.11
N LEU A 142 21.00 -68.04 8.96
CA LEU A 142 19.70 -67.82 8.31
C LEU A 142 18.88 -66.66 8.93
N VAL A 143 19.05 -66.40 10.22
CA VAL A 143 18.30 -65.39 10.97
C VAL A 143 18.99 -64.01 10.92
N ASP A 144 20.32 -63.96 10.74
CA ASP A 144 21.11 -62.73 10.84
C ASP A 144 20.89 -61.80 9.63
N SER A 145 20.72 -62.37 8.43
CA SER A 145 20.42 -61.62 7.21
C SER A 145 19.00 -61.04 7.22
N ALA A 146 18.01 -61.80 7.72
CA ALA A 146 16.62 -61.37 7.82
C ALA A 146 16.43 -60.26 8.87
N LEU A 147 17.14 -60.33 10.00
CA LEU A 147 17.13 -59.29 11.04
C LEU A 147 17.80 -58.00 10.55
N SER A 148 18.90 -58.11 9.80
CA SER A 148 19.64 -56.95 9.24
C SER A 148 18.81 -56.11 8.26
N SER A 149 18.06 -56.77 7.37
CA SER A 149 17.12 -56.08 6.47
C SER A 149 15.97 -55.42 7.25
N THR A 150 15.47 -56.07 8.31
CA THR A 150 14.37 -55.55 9.13
C THR A 150 14.77 -54.27 9.89
N VAL A 151 15.93 -54.27 10.56
CA VAL A 151 16.45 -53.11 11.30
C VAL A 151 16.73 -51.93 10.38
N THR A 152 17.40 -52.17 9.24
CA THR A 152 17.73 -51.10 8.28
C THR A 152 16.50 -50.53 7.59
N THR A 153 15.51 -51.38 7.27
CA THR A 153 14.24 -50.92 6.68
C THR A 153 13.39 -50.16 7.71
N ALA A 154 13.42 -50.56 8.99
CA ALA A 154 12.75 -49.83 10.06
C ALA A 154 13.33 -48.41 10.23
N ALA A 155 14.67 -48.29 10.24
CA ALA A 155 15.36 -47.00 10.31
C ALA A 155 15.06 -46.11 9.08
N ALA A 156 15.09 -46.69 7.87
CA ALA A 156 14.74 -45.96 6.64
C ALA A 156 13.29 -45.47 6.63
N ARG A 157 12.35 -46.25 7.20
CA ARG A 157 10.94 -45.84 7.36
C ARG A 157 10.76 -44.75 8.40
N ALA A 158 11.44 -44.83 9.54
CA ALA A 158 11.37 -43.80 10.58
C ALA A 158 11.86 -42.45 10.03
N LEU A 159 13.01 -42.44 9.34
CA LEU A 159 13.53 -41.26 8.65
C LEU A 159 12.57 -40.76 7.56
N SER A 160 11.98 -41.68 6.79
CA SER A 160 11.00 -41.33 5.77
C SER A 160 9.78 -40.63 6.35
N GLN A 161 9.19 -41.16 7.44
CA GLN A 161 8.02 -40.56 8.10
C GLN A 161 8.31 -39.14 8.57
N GLN A 162 9.48 -38.91 9.19
CA GLN A 162 9.88 -37.58 9.66
C GLN A 162 10.04 -36.57 8.51
N LEU A 163 10.64 -36.99 7.39
CA LEU A 163 10.81 -36.16 6.20
C LEU A 163 9.46 -35.85 5.52
N THR A 164 8.56 -36.84 5.41
CA THR A 164 7.23 -36.67 4.83
C THR A 164 6.37 -35.72 5.65
N GLU A 165 6.34 -35.87 6.98
CA GLU A 165 5.58 -35.00 7.88
C GLU A 165 6.04 -33.54 7.77
N THR A 166 7.36 -33.33 7.78
CA THR A 166 7.96 -31.99 7.61
C THR A 166 7.58 -31.37 6.26
N TYR A 167 7.56 -32.16 5.18
CA TYR A 167 7.21 -31.65 3.85
C TYR A 167 5.72 -31.29 3.73
N VAL A 168 4.84 -32.19 4.17
CA VAL A 168 3.38 -32.01 4.07
C VAL A 168 2.96 -30.78 4.87
N ASP A 169 3.50 -30.58 6.06
CA ASP A 169 3.15 -29.44 6.92
C ASP A 169 3.60 -28.11 6.28
N ASN A 170 4.84 -28.04 5.78
CA ASN A 170 5.35 -26.84 5.09
C ASN A 170 4.58 -26.54 3.79
N LEU A 171 4.15 -27.57 3.05
CA LEU A 171 3.38 -27.39 1.81
C LEU A 171 1.97 -26.86 2.09
N TYR A 172 1.26 -27.45 3.05
CA TYR A 172 -0.09 -27.02 3.42
C TYR A 172 -0.10 -25.61 4.02
N VAL A 173 0.83 -25.32 4.94
CA VAL A 173 0.96 -23.99 5.53
C VAL A 173 1.36 -22.96 4.46
N GLY A 174 2.30 -23.30 3.58
CA GLY A 174 2.75 -22.43 2.50
C GLY A 174 1.64 -22.04 1.52
N PHE A 175 0.85 -23.01 1.04
CA PHE A 175 -0.25 -22.73 0.11
C PHE A 175 -1.43 -22.03 0.76
N ASN A 176 -1.82 -22.41 1.99
CA ASN A 176 -2.88 -21.70 2.71
C ASN A 176 -2.45 -20.25 2.99
N THR A 177 -1.22 -20.03 3.45
CA THR A 177 -0.71 -18.67 3.69
C THR A 177 -0.67 -17.83 2.42
N LEU A 178 -0.26 -18.41 1.29
CA LEU A 178 -0.24 -17.70 0.01
C LEU A 178 -1.66 -17.38 -0.47
N GLY A 179 -2.59 -18.34 -0.38
CA GLY A 179 -4.00 -18.15 -0.70
C GLY A 179 -4.63 -17.05 0.15
N ASP A 180 -4.41 -17.08 1.46
CA ASP A 180 -4.87 -16.06 2.41
C ASP A 180 -4.30 -14.68 2.07
N LYS A 181 -2.99 -14.58 1.81
CA LYS A 181 -2.35 -13.29 1.49
C LYS A 181 -2.78 -12.71 0.15
N LEU A 182 -3.01 -13.56 -0.85
CA LEU A 182 -3.57 -13.13 -2.14
C LEU A 182 -5.05 -12.72 -1.99
N GLY A 183 -5.81 -13.42 -1.14
CA GLY A 183 -7.18 -13.04 -0.78
C GLY A 183 -7.26 -11.69 -0.03
N ASP A 184 -6.38 -11.47 0.95
CA ASP A 184 -6.20 -10.21 1.66
C ASP A 184 -5.90 -9.07 0.68
N ALA A 185 -4.97 -9.31 -0.26
CA ALA A 185 -4.57 -8.33 -1.26
C ALA A 185 -5.68 -8.03 -2.28
N SER A 186 -6.45 -9.04 -2.71
CA SER A 186 -7.64 -8.85 -3.56
C SER A 186 -8.69 -8.00 -2.84
N THR A 187 -8.98 -8.30 -1.57
CA THR A 187 -9.90 -7.52 -0.73
C THR A 187 -9.42 -6.08 -0.56
N GLY A 188 -8.11 -5.89 -0.35
CA GLY A 188 -7.48 -4.57 -0.28
C GLY A 188 -7.63 -3.77 -1.58
N ALA A 189 -7.49 -4.42 -2.74
CA ALA A 189 -7.70 -3.79 -4.05
C ALA A 189 -9.17 -3.38 -4.26
N THR A 190 -10.13 -4.23 -3.86
CA THR A 190 -11.56 -3.87 -3.86
C THR A 190 -11.85 -2.68 -2.96
N THR A 191 -11.29 -2.66 -1.75
CA THR A 191 -11.43 -1.53 -0.81
C THR A 191 -10.85 -0.23 -1.38
N LEU A 192 -9.70 -0.31 -2.06
CA LEU A 192 -9.10 0.82 -2.75
C LEU A 192 -9.99 1.32 -3.89
N ALA A 193 -10.60 0.42 -4.66
CA ALA A 193 -11.53 0.77 -5.72
C ALA A 193 -12.75 1.52 -5.18
N GLU A 194 -13.36 1.02 -4.09
CA GLU A 194 -14.47 1.69 -3.42
C GLU A 194 -14.09 3.07 -2.88
N GLY A 195 -12.90 3.19 -2.27
CA GLY A 195 -12.37 4.46 -1.79
C GLY A 195 -12.16 5.47 -2.92
N ALA A 196 -11.63 5.01 -4.06
CA ALA A 196 -11.46 5.83 -5.24
C ALA A 196 -12.81 6.27 -5.84
N THR A 197 -13.82 5.40 -5.86
CA THR A 197 -15.18 5.79 -6.28
C THR A 197 -15.74 6.90 -5.38
N LYS A 198 -15.63 6.77 -4.05
CA LYS A 198 -16.08 7.80 -3.10
C LYS A 198 -15.33 9.14 -3.29
N LEU A 199 -14.03 9.08 -3.57
CA LEU A 199 -13.25 10.27 -3.89
C LEU A 199 -13.74 10.93 -5.19
N GLY A 200 -14.04 10.13 -6.22
CA GLY A 200 -14.58 10.61 -7.49
C GLY A 200 -15.96 11.28 -7.33
N ASP A 201 -16.85 10.67 -6.54
CA ASP A 201 -18.16 11.24 -6.21
C ASP A 201 -18.01 12.58 -5.47
N GLY A 202 -17.15 12.64 -4.45
CA GLY A 202 -16.86 13.86 -3.71
C GLY A 202 -16.28 14.97 -4.59
N ALA A 203 -15.38 14.62 -5.52
CA ALA A 203 -14.83 15.55 -6.49
C ALA A 203 -15.90 16.04 -7.48
N THR A 204 -16.84 15.19 -7.90
CA THR A 204 -17.98 15.59 -8.75
C THR A 204 -18.90 16.58 -8.04
N ILE A 205 -19.18 16.36 -6.75
CA ILE A 205 -19.96 17.30 -5.91
C ILE A 205 -19.22 18.63 -5.78
N LEU A 206 -17.92 18.60 -5.49
CA LEU A 206 -17.10 19.81 -5.41
C LEU A 206 -17.08 20.59 -6.73
N GLY A 207 -16.93 19.89 -7.85
CA GLY A 207 -16.96 20.49 -9.18
C GLY A 207 -18.29 21.16 -9.51
N SER A 208 -19.40 20.50 -9.15
CA SER A 208 -20.75 21.04 -9.31
C SER A 208 -20.96 22.30 -8.45
N GLY A 209 -20.58 22.26 -7.18
CA GLY A 209 -20.66 23.43 -6.29
C GLY A 209 -19.79 24.60 -6.73
N ALA A 210 -18.61 24.32 -7.29
CA ALA A 210 -17.75 25.35 -7.88
C ALA A 210 -18.35 25.97 -9.15
N ALA A 211 -19.05 25.19 -9.98
CA ALA A 211 -19.78 25.68 -11.14
C ALA A 211 -21.00 26.56 -10.75
N GLU A 212 -21.73 26.18 -9.70
CA GLU A 212 -22.79 27.01 -9.13
C GLU A 212 -22.25 28.33 -8.58
N LEU A 213 -21.13 28.28 -7.82
CA LEU A 213 -20.45 29.47 -7.33
C LEU A 213 -20.01 30.39 -8.47
N SER A 214 -19.43 29.83 -9.55
CA SER A 214 -19.05 30.58 -10.75
C SER A 214 -20.27 31.29 -11.37
N THR A 215 -21.40 30.61 -11.47
CA THR A 215 -22.65 31.19 -11.99
C THR A 215 -23.16 32.32 -11.10
N GLY A 216 -23.12 32.14 -9.77
CA GLY A 216 -23.46 33.18 -8.80
C GLY A 216 -22.55 34.40 -8.91
N LEU A 217 -21.25 34.20 -9.08
CA LEU A 217 -20.26 35.27 -9.25
C LEU A 217 -20.42 36.01 -10.58
N SER A 218 -20.79 35.31 -11.66
CA SER A 218 -21.14 35.93 -12.94
C SER A 218 -22.34 36.87 -12.79
N THR A 219 -23.34 36.44 -12.02
CA THR A 219 -24.54 37.23 -11.72
C THR A 219 -24.19 38.46 -10.87
N LEU A 220 -23.37 38.28 -9.83
CA LEU A 220 -22.89 39.37 -8.99
C LEU A 220 -22.05 40.39 -9.79
N SER A 221 -21.16 39.93 -10.67
CA SER A 221 -20.35 40.79 -11.54
C SER A 221 -21.24 41.62 -12.47
N SER A 222 -22.24 40.99 -13.08
CA SER A 222 -23.21 41.67 -13.95
C SER A 222 -24.03 42.71 -13.18
N GLY A 223 -24.55 42.35 -11.99
CA GLY A 223 -25.30 43.27 -11.13
C GLY A 223 -24.46 44.44 -10.62
N ALA A 224 -23.21 44.20 -10.23
CA ALA A 224 -22.26 45.23 -9.82
C ALA A 224 -21.90 46.18 -10.98
N SER A 225 -21.77 45.66 -12.21
CA SER A 225 -21.56 46.47 -13.41
C SER A 225 -22.77 47.35 -13.74
N GLN A 226 -23.99 46.81 -13.60
CA GLN A 226 -25.23 47.58 -13.74
C GLN A 226 -25.34 48.68 -12.68
N LEU A 227 -25.01 48.36 -11.42
CA LEU A 227 -24.97 49.34 -10.34
C LEU A 227 -23.94 50.44 -10.61
N SER A 228 -22.72 50.08 -11.05
CA SER A 228 -21.68 51.04 -11.41
C SER A 228 -22.16 52.00 -12.52
N THR A 229 -22.81 51.46 -13.54
CA THR A 229 -23.39 52.25 -14.65
C THR A 229 -24.48 53.19 -14.16
N GLY A 230 -25.44 52.68 -13.38
CA GLY A 230 -26.56 53.48 -12.86
C GLY A 230 -26.11 54.59 -11.91
N VAL A 231 -25.15 54.30 -11.04
CA VAL A 231 -24.60 55.30 -10.12
C VAL A 231 -23.71 56.31 -10.86
N SER A 232 -23.00 55.91 -11.92
CA SER A 232 -22.29 56.85 -12.79
C SER A 232 -23.24 57.82 -13.49
N ALA A 233 -24.41 57.34 -13.93
CA ALA A 233 -25.45 58.20 -14.47
C ALA A 233 -26.00 59.19 -13.41
N LEU A 234 -26.17 58.74 -12.15
CA LEU A 234 -26.53 59.63 -11.04
C LEU A 234 -25.46 60.70 -10.78
N ALA A 235 -24.16 60.34 -10.82
CA ALA A 235 -23.06 61.28 -10.66
C ALA A 235 -23.05 62.34 -11.80
N ALA A 236 -23.29 61.90 -13.04
CA ALA A 236 -23.43 62.80 -14.18
C ALA A 236 -24.62 63.76 -14.01
N GLY A 237 -25.79 63.25 -13.57
CA GLY A 237 -26.98 64.05 -13.29
C GLY A 237 -26.75 65.07 -12.16
N ALA A 238 -26.10 64.67 -11.07
CA ALA A 238 -25.75 65.56 -9.96
C ALA A 238 -24.75 66.65 -10.37
N SER A 239 -23.79 66.31 -11.25
CA SER A 239 -22.86 67.30 -11.83
C SER A 239 -23.57 68.28 -12.76
N GLY A 240 -24.54 67.80 -13.56
CA GLY A 240 -25.42 68.64 -14.35
C GLY A 240 -26.26 69.59 -13.50
N LEU A 241 -26.83 69.09 -12.40
CA LEU A 241 -27.55 69.91 -11.41
C LEU A 241 -26.63 70.97 -10.79
N SER A 242 -25.42 70.60 -10.36
CA SER A 242 -24.43 71.56 -9.82
C SER A 242 -24.08 72.66 -10.82
N SER A 243 -23.92 72.30 -12.10
CA SER A 243 -23.69 73.25 -13.19
C SER A 243 -24.89 74.20 -13.38
N GLY A 244 -26.11 73.67 -13.39
CA GLY A 244 -27.33 74.49 -13.47
C GLY A 244 -27.52 75.43 -12.28
N ILE A 245 -27.17 74.97 -11.08
CA ILE A 245 -27.17 75.78 -9.86
C ILE A 245 -26.14 76.92 -9.95
N THR A 246 -24.97 76.67 -10.53
CA THR A 246 -23.95 77.71 -10.75
C THR A 246 -24.47 78.80 -11.69
N THR A 247 -25.17 78.41 -12.77
CA THR A 247 -25.85 79.37 -13.67
C THR A 247 -26.93 80.15 -12.94
N LEU A 248 -27.75 79.48 -12.12
CA LEU A 248 -28.80 80.13 -11.32
C LEU A 248 -28.21 81.10 -10.29
N ALA A 249 -27.09 80.75 -9.65
CA ALA A 249 -26.36 81.60 -8.71
C ALA A 249 -25.83 82.88 -9.38
N ALA A 250 -25.29 82.76 -10.60
CA ALA A 250 -24.84 83.91 -11.38
C ALA A 250 -26.02 84.84 -11.73
N GLY A 251 -27.17 84.27 -12.11
CA GLY A 251 -28.40 85.04 -12.35
C GLY A 251 -28.91 85.75 -11.09
N ALA A 252 -28.92 85.06 -9.95
CA ALA A 252 -29.31 85.64 -8.66
C ALA A 252 -28.37 86.77 -8.23
N THR A 253 -27.05 86.62 -8.42
CA THR A 253 -26.06 87.68 -8.12
C THR A 253 -26.28 88.90 -9.02
N THR A 254 -26.61 88.69 -10.29
CA THR A 254 -26.95 89.76 -11.23
C THR A 254 -28.22 90.50 -10.79
N ALA A 255 -29.25 89.75 -10.37
CA ALA A 255 -30.50 90.33 -9.87
C ALA A 255 -30.30 91.10 -8.55
N ASP A 256 -29.45 90.61 -7.64
CA ASP A 256 -29.12 91.29 -6.39
C ASP A 256 -28.39 92.61 -6.67
N THR A 257 -27.40 92.58 -7.56
CA THR A 257 -26.67 93.79 -7.99
C THR A 257 -27.65 94.83 -8.56
N GLY A 258 -28.56 94.43 -9.45
CA GLY A 258 -29.57 95.33 -10.00
C GLY A 258 -30.57 95.86 -8.95
N ALA A 259 -30.94 95.05 -7.95
CA ALA A 259 -31.79 95.49 -6.85
C ALA A 259 -31.07 96.50 -5.93
N GLN A 260 -29.78 96.30 -5.67
CA GLN A 260 -28.94 97.24 -4.93
C GLN A 260 -28.78 98.57 -5.68
N GLU A 261 -28.50 98.52 -6.98
CA GLU A 261 -28.42 99.71 -7.85
C GLU A 261 -29.73 100.49 -7.89
N LEU A 262 -30.86 99.79 -8.03
CA LEU A 262 -32.19 100.41 -7.99
C LEU A 262 -32.48 101.05 -6.63
N SER A 263 -32.15 100.37 -5.53
CA SER A 263 -32.32 100.91 -4.17
C SER A 263 -31.49 102.17 -3.96
N ALA A 264 -30.22 102.16 -4.40
CA ALA A 264 -29.34 103.33 -4.34
C ALA A 264 -29.90 104.51 -5.15
N ALA A 265 -30.31 104.27 -6.41
CA ALA A 265 -30.89 105.30 -7.27
C ALA A 265 -32.19 105.90 -6.70
N LEU A 266 -33.04 105.07 -6.07
CA LEU A 266 -34.26 105.53 -5.41
C LEU A 266 -33.95 106.37 -4.16
N ASN A 267 -32.91 106.03 -3.40
CA ASN A 267 -32.45 106.83 -2.26
C ASN A 267 -31.87 108.19 -2.70
N ASP A 268 -31.12 108.23 -3.80
CA ASP A 268 -30.63 109.48 -4.39
C ASP A 268 -31.78 110.36 -4.88
N MET A 269 -32.78 109.76 -5.54
CA MET A 269 -33.98 110.46 -6.00
C MET A 269 -34.81 110.98 -4.83
N LYS A 270 -34.95 110.20 -3.75
CA LYS A 270 -35.60 110.63 -2.51
C LYS A 270 -34.90 111.85 -1.91
N THR A 271 -33.57 111.81 -1.83
CA THR A 271 -32.75 112.92 -1.31
C THR A 271 -32.93 114.18 -2.18
N SER A 272 -32.88 114.04 -3.50
CA SER A 272 -33.09 115.16 -4.43
C SER A 272 -34.51 115.74 -4.35
N THR A 273 -35.53 114.88 -4.24
CA THR A 273 -36.95 115.29 -4.17
C THR A 273 -37.27 115.97 -2.84
N THR A 274 -36.64 115.55 -1.74
CA THR A 274 -36.80 116.19 -0.42
C THR A 274 -36.04 117.52 -0.30
N ALA A 275 -34.95 117.70 -1.04
CA ALA A 275 -34.23 118.98 -1.12
C ALA A 275 -34.94 120.02 -1.99
N LEU A 276 -35.73 119.60 -2.99
CA LEU A 276 -36.34 120.51 -3.97
C LEU A 276 -37.28 121.58 -3.35
N PRO A 277 -38.18 121.26 -2.39
CA PRO A 277 -38.97 122.26 -1.69
C PRO A 277 -38.13 123.30 -0.94
N GLN A 278 -36.98 122.90 -0.37
CA GLN A 278 -36.08 123.82 0.34
C GLN A 278 -35.42 124.79 -0.64
N THR A 279 -34.97 124.33 -1.80
CA THR A 279 -34.43 125.21 -2.86
C THR A 279 -35.47 126.17 -3.43
N VAL A 280 -36.71 125.72 -3.62
CA VAL A 280 -37.82 126.59 -4.06
C VAL A 280 -38.13 127.65 -2.99
N GLY A 281 -38.15 127.26 -1.71
CA GLY A 281 -38.32 128.18 -0.58
C GLY A 281 -37.19 129.21 -0.47
N TYR A 282 -35.94 128.79 -0.68
CA TYR A 282 -34.78 129.70 -0.68
C TYR A 282 -34.85 130.73 -1.83
N LEU A 283 -35.18 130.30 -3.05
CA LEU A 283 -35.37 131.19 -4.20
C LEU A 283 -36.51 132.20 -3.97
N ALA A 284 -37.61 131.76 -3.33
CA ALA A 284 -38.71 132.63 -2.95
C ALA A 284 -38.29 133.71 -1.94
N GLY A 285 -37.50 133.33 -0.92
CA GLY A 285 -36.95 134.28 0.06
C GLY A 285 -36.02 135.32 -0.56
N GLN A 286 -35.15 134.92 -1.49
CA GLN A 286 -34.24 135.82 -2.22
C GLN A 286 -34.99 136.78 -3.16
N ALA A 287 -36.07 136.32 -3.80
CA ALA A 287 -36.91 137.18 -4.64
C ALA A 287 -37.66 138.23 -3.80
N GLY A 288 -38.16 137.85 -2.62
CA GLY A 288 -38.86 138.77 -1.71
C GLY A 288 -37.97 139.90 -1.18
N THR A 289 -36.76 139.58 -0.74
CA THR A 289 -35.77 140.56 -0.24
C THR A 289 -35.29 141.52 -1.32
N SER A 290 -35.01 141.02 -2.52
CA SER A 290 -34.64 141.87 -3.67
C SER A 290 -35.77 142.84 -4.06
N GLY A 291 -37.02 142.41 -3.91
CA GLY A 291 -38.21 143.24 -4.15
C GLY A 291 -38.36 144.40 -3.17
N THR A 292 -38.12 144.17 -1.87
CA THR A 292 -38.22 145.22 -0.84
C THR A 292 -37.11 146.26 -0.97
N GLU A 293 -35.87 145.84 -1.28
CA GLU A 293 -34.75 146.74 -1.52
C GLU A 293 -34.96 147.62 -2.76
N ALA A 294 -35.46 147.05 -3.86
CA ALA A 294 -35.78 147.80 -5.08
C ALA A 294 -36.89 148.84 -4.86
N ALA A 295 -37.91 148.51 -4.05
CA ALA A 295 -38.96 149.46 -3.67
C ALA A 295 -38.42 150.64 -2.83
N GLY A 296 -37.50 150.38 -1.90
CA GLY A 296 -36.82 151.43 -1.12
C GLY A 296 -35.98 152.37 -1.99
N MET A 297 -35.24 151.83 -2.97
CA MET A 297 -34.51 152.64 -3.95
C MET A 297 -35.43 153.48 -4.83
N ALA A 298 -36.57 152.92 -5.27
CA ALA A 298 -37.57 153.67 -6.04
C ALA A 298 -38.16 154.85 -5.26
N ALA A 299 -38.48 154.64 -3.98
CA ALA A 299 -38.95 155.71 -3.10
C ALA A 299 -37.89 156.83 -2.94
N SER A 300 -36.63 156.44 -2.73
CA SER A 300 -35.50 157.37 -2.57
C SER A 300 -35.22 158.17 -3.84
N ALA A 301 -35.24 157.52 -5.01
CA ALA A 301 -35.08 158.18 -6.30
C ALA A 301 -36.25 159.11 -6.62
N GLY A 302 -37.48 158.73 -6.25
CA GLY A 302 -38.66 159.59 -6.35
C GLY A 302 -38.56 160.86 -5.50
N ALA A 303 -38.07 160.74 -4.27
CA ALA A 303 -37.80 161.89 -3.40
C ALA A 303 -36.73 162.83 -4.00
N LEU A 304 -35.65 162.27 -4.57
CA LEU A 304 -34.61 163.03 -5.26
C LEU A 304 -35.17 163.80 -6.46
N ALA A 305 -35.99 163.15 -7.30
CA ALA A 305 -36.64 163.78 -8.45
C ALA A 305 -37.58 164.94 -8.05
N ALA A 306 -38.32 164.77 -6.95
CA ALA A 306 -39.16 165.83 -6.39
C ALA A 306 -38.31 167.03 -5.92
N GLY A 307 -37.17 166.75 -5.26
CA GLY A 307 -36.21 167.77 -4.84
C GLY A 307 -35.60 168.55 -6.01
N THR A 308 -35.15 167.87 -7.05
CA THR A 308 -34.59 168.50 -8.26
C THR A 308 -35.64 169.29 -9.04
N THR A 309 -36.91 168.85 -9.04
CA THR A 309 -38.02 169.62 -9.62
C THR A 309 -38.21 170.93 -8.86
N GLY A 310 -38.18 170.88 -7.53
CA GLY A 310 -38.25 172.08 -6.67
C GLY A 310 -37.11 173.05 -6.94
N ALA A 311 -35.88 172.54 -7.05
CA ALA A 311 -34.69 173.33 -7.38
C ALA A 311 -34.77 173.97 -8.78
N ALA A 312 -35.23 173.22 -9.79
CA ALA A 312 -35.41 173.74 -11.14
C ALA A 312 -36.47 174.86 -11.20
N LYS A 313 -37.60 174.68 -10.50
CA LYS A 313 -38.64 175.73 -10.41
C LYS A 313 -38.13 177.01 -9.74
N SER A 314 -37.38 176.87 -8.65
CA SER A 314 -36.83 178.02 -7.91
C SER A 314 -35.73 178.73 -8.72
N ALA A 315 -34.86 177.98 -9.41
CA ALA A 315 -33.87 178.56 -10.32
C ALA A 315 -34.52 179.28 -11.52
N ALA A 316 -35.59 178.72 -12.11
CA ALA A 316 -36.34 179.38 -13.18
C ALA A 316 -37.01 180.67 -12.70
N ALA A 317 -37.61 180.66 -11.51
CA ALA A 317 -38.21 181.85 -10.91
C ALA A 317 -37.16 182.95 -10.64
N LEU A 318 -35.95 182.57 -10.21
CA LEU A 318 -34.82 183.49 -10.02
C LEU A 318 -34.38 184.11 -11.35
N VAL A 319 -34.31 183.33 -12.43
CA VAL A 319 -34.02 183.84 -13.78
C VAL A 319 -35.07 184.88 -14.20
N ILE A 320 -36.36 184.60 -14.00
CA ILE A 320 -37.45 185.54 -14.34
C ILE A 320 -37.29 186.85 -13.58
N THR A 321 -37.06 186.78 -12.26
CA THR A 321 -36.90 188.00 -11.43
C THR A 321 -35.66 188.79 -11.83
N LEU A 322 -34.51 188.14 -12.06
CA LEU A 322 -33.29 188.81 -12.53
C LEU A 322 -33.44 189.38 -13.95
N GLN A 323 -34.21 188.72 -14.81
CA GLN A 323 -34.52 189.20 -16.16
C GLN A 323 -35.31 190.51 -16.09
N GLU A 324 -36.39 190.54 -15.31
CA GLU A 324 -37.21 191.75 -15.08
C GLU A 324 -36.36 192.90 -14.54
N LEU A 325 -35.52 192.61 -13.54
CA LEU A 325 -34.61 193.58 -12.94
C LEU A 325 -33.59 194.11 -13.96
N SER A 326 -33.05 193.22 -14.81
CA SER A 326 -32.08 193.59 -15.86
C SER A 326 -32.70 194.49 -16.94
N THR A 327 -33.95 194.23 -17.32
CA THR A 327 -34.68 195.03 -18.32
C THR A 327 -35.09 196.41 -17.81
N ALA A 328 -35.23 196.56 -16.50
CA ALA A 328 -35.57 197.83 -15.85
C ALA A 328 -34.34 198.70 -15.50
N CYS A 329 -33.11 198.24 -15.82
CA CYS A 329 -31.89 198.91 -15.41
C CYS A 329 -31.62 200.17 -16.25
N ASP A 330 -31.48 201.33 -15.58
CA ASP A 330 -31.24 202.63 -16.23
C ASP A 330 -29.81 202.68 -16.82
N PRO A 331 -29.64 203.02 -18.12
CA PRO A 331 -28.35 203.00 -18.80
C PRO A 331 -27.31 203.98 -18.22
N ASN A 332 -27.70 204.94 -17.38
CA ASN A 332 -26.77 205.88 -16.73
C ASN A 332 -26.06 205.29 -15.49
N LEU A 333 -26.45 204.10 -15.01
CA LEU A 333 -25.81 203.42 -13.85
C LEU A 333 -24.67 202.45 -14.21
N GLY A 334 -24.26 202.36 -15.47
CA GLY A 334 -22.97 201.79 -15.89
C GLY A 334 -22.59 200.41 -15.32
N ALA A 335 -21.80 200.40 -14.24
CA ALA A 335 -21.19 199.20 -13.65
C ALA A 335 -22.19 198.24 -12.97
N ASP A 336 -23.28 198.76 -12.39
CA ASP A 336 -24.25 197.95 -11.66
C ASP A 336 -25.14 197.12 -12.60
N CYS A 337 -25.48 197.65 -13.78
CA CYS A 337 -26.26 196.93 -14.79
C CYS A 337 -25.45 195.77 -15.43
N ALA A 338 -24.13 195.90 -15.55
CA ALA A 338 -23.27 194.83 -16.06
C ALA A 338 -23.17 193.64 -15.08
N GLY A 339 -23.09 193.91 -13.77
CA GLY A 339 -23.13 192.87 -12.73
C GLY A 339 -24.45 192.10 -12.72
N LEU A 340 -25.56 192.79 -12.98
CA LEU A 340 -26.88 192.17 -13.05
C LEU A 340 -27.06 191.25 -14.27
N ALA A 341 -26.50 191.64 -15.43
CA ALA A 341 -26.46 190.79 -16.62
C ALA A 341 -25.62 189.51 -16.39
N ALA A 342 -24.49 189.63 -15.70
CA ALA A 342 -23.67 188.47 -15.31
C ALA A 342 -24.39 187.55 -14.30
N ALA A 343 -25.12 188.12 -13.35
CA ALA A 343 -25.95 187.38 -12.39
C ALA A 343 -27.10 186.63 -13.09
N LEU A 344 -27.74 187.25 -14.08
CA LEU A 344 -28.77 186.61 -14.90
C LEU A 344 -28.22 185.44 -15.72
N GLU A 345 -27.06 185.60 -16.35
CA GLU A 345 -26.44 184.52 -17.12
C GLU A 345 -26.01 183.35 -16.22
N SER A 346 -25.50 183.67 -15.02
CA SER A 346 -25.21 182.67 -13.98
C SER A 346 -26.49 181.95 -13.52
N ALA A 347 -27.59 182.68 -13.32
CA ALA A 347 -28.88 182.10 -12.95
C ALA A 347 -29.48 181.22 -14.07
N ARG A 348 -29.29 181.60 -15.34
CA ARG A 348 -29.69 180.78 -16.50
C ARG A 348 -28.89 179.49 -16.58
N ALA A 349 -27.58 179.55 -16.35
CA ALA A 349 -26.72 178.37 -16.27
C ALA A 349 -27.17 177.44 -15.12
N VAL A 350 -27.47 178.00 -13.95
CA VAL A 350 -27.99 177.24 -12.80
C VAL A 350 -29.35 176.62 -13.13
N SER A 351 -30.27 177.35 -13.75
CA SER A 351 -31.59 176.84 -14.17
C SER A 351 -31.48 175.70 -15.18
N ALA A 352 -30.59 175.82 -16.17
CA ALA A 352 -30.31 174.75 -17.14
C ALA A 352 -29.69 173.51 -16.47
N SER A 353 -28.76 173.70 -15.53
CA SER A 353 -28.18 172.61 -14.75
C SER A 353 -29.20 171.92 -13.83
N ALA A 354 -30.13 172.67 -13.24
CA ALA A 354 -31.21 172.14 -12.42
C ALA A 354 -32.26 171.40 -13.28
N GLY A 355 -32.56 171.89 -14.48
CA GLY A 355 -33.41 171.22 -15.45
C GLY A 355 -32.85 169.87 -15.91
N THR A 356 -31.55 169.81 -16.23
CA THR A 356 -30.88 168.56 -16.61
C THR A 356 -30.76 167.57 -15.45
N ALA A 357 -30.45 168.05 -14.24
CA ALA A 357 -30.49 167.24 -13.02
C ALA A 357 -31.89 166.67 -12.75
N ASN A 358 -32.94 167.45 -13.00
CA ASN A 358 -34.32 167.01 -12.83
C ASN A 358 -34.74 165.92 -13.81
N ILE A 359 -34.38 166.07 -15.09
CA ILE A 359 -34.62 165.02 -16.10
C ILE A 359 -33.90 163.74 -15.68
N SER A 360 -32.63 163.84 -15.29
CA SER A 360 -31.81 162.69 -14.87
C SER A 360 -32.38 161.99 -13.64
N ALA A 361 -32.80 162.74 -12.62
CA ALA A 361 -33.44 162.20 -11.42
C ALA A 361 -34.81 161.58 -11.72
N GLY A 362 -35.60 162.19 -12.62
CA GLY A 362 -36.86 161.63 -13.11
C GLY A 362 -36.68 160.31 -13.88
N THR A 363 -35.66 160.22 -14.72
CA THR A 363 -35.30 158.96 -15.41
C THR A 363 -34.87 157.89 -14.41
N LEU A 364 -34.02 158.23 -13.44
CA LEU A 364 -33.58 157.30 -12.40
C LEU A 364 -34.77 156.78 -11.55
N ALA A 365 -35.69 157.66 -11.19
CA ALA A 365 -36.90 157.29 -10.46
C ALA A 365 -37.79 156.33 -11.29
N ALA A 366 -37.99 156.61 -12.58
CA ALA A 366 -38.76 155.74 -13.47
C ALA A 366 -38.11 154.36 -13.66
N THR A 367 -36.78 154.31 -13.81
CA THR A 367 -36.03 153.05 -13.90
C THR A 367 -36.08 152.26 -12.59
N ALA A 368 -35.96 152.92 -11.43
CA ALA A 368 -36.06 152.28 -10.13
C ALA A 368 -37.47 151.72 -9.86
N VAL A 369 -38.52 152.44 -10.25
CA VAL A 369 -39.92 151.95 -10.18
C VAL A 369 -40.12 150.74 -11.09
N THR A 370 -39.53 150.75 -12.29
CA THR A 370 -39.61 149.61 -13.22
C THR A 370 -38.91 148.39 -12.64
N HIS A 371 -37.70 148.55 -12.09
CA HIS A 371 -37.00 147.46 -11.39
C HIS A 371 -37.78 146.93 -10.18
N ALA A 372 -38.35 147.81 -9.37
CA ALA A 372 -39.18 147.42 -8.22
C ALA A 372 -40.43 146.65 -8.67
N LYS A 373 -41.06 147.04 -9.78
CA LYS A 373 -42.21 146.34 -10.35
C LYS A 373 -41.81 144.97 -10.90
N THR A 374 -40.68 144.87 -11.61
CA THR A 374 -40.17 143.60 -12.12
C THR A 374 -39.80 142.65 -10.98
N ALA A 375 -39.09 143.14 -9.96
CA ALA A 375 -38.78 142.36 -8.76
C ALA A 375 -40.06 141.94 -8.01
N GLY A 376 -41.06 142.82 -7.91
CA GLY A 376 -42.38 142.52 -7.36
C GLY A 376 -43.15 141.47 -8.17
N THR A 377 -43.07 141.48 -9.50
CA THR A 377 -43.68 140.44 -10.34
C THR A 377 -42.98 139.09 -10.19
N VAL A 378 -41.65 139.07 -10.08
CA VAL A 378 -40.90 137.84 -9.80
C VAL A 378 -41.25 137.30 -8.41
N ALA A 379 -41.30 138.17 -7.39
CA ALA A 379 -41.74 137.80 -6.05
C ALA A 379 -43.21 137.36 -6.00
N ALA A 380 -44.10 137.87 -6.85
CA ALA A 380 -45.49 137.40 -6.92
C ALA A 380 -45.60 136.03 -7.59
N VAL A 381 -44.83 135.78 -8.64
CA VAL A 381 -44.80 134.47 -9.33
C VAL A 381 -44.14 133.40 -8.44
N VAL A 382 -43.11 133.75 -7.69
CA VAL A 382 -42.36 132.81 -6.84
C VAL A 382 -42.92 132.75 -5.40
N GLY A 383 -43.56 133.82 -4.92
CA GLY A 383 -43.90 134.03 -3.53
C GLY A 383 -45.38 134.30 -3.23
N THR A 384 -46.32 134.15 -4.17
CA THR A 384 -47.75 134.04 -3.79
C THR A 384 -47.98 132.66 -3.15
N PRO A 385 -48.30 132.58 -1.83
CA PRO A 385 -48.48 131.31 -1.15
C PRO A 385 -49.82 130.62 -1.45
N ASP A 386 -50.73 131.27 -2.18
CA ASP A 386 -52.16 130.94 -2.11
C ASP A 386 -52.71 129.97 -3.18
N SER A 387 -51.89 129.26 -3.97
CA SER A 387 -52.40 128.03 -4.63
C SER A 387 -51.37 127.13 -5.29
N ALA A 388 -50.34 127.67 -5.95
CA ALA A 388 -49.45 126.86 -6.80
C ALA A 388 -48.25 126.25 -6.05
N THR A 389 -47.72 126.96 -5.04
CA THR A 389 -46.55 126.52 -4.28
C THR A 389 -46.87 125.47 -3.19
N PRO A 390 -48.01 125.51 -2.46
CA PRO A 390 -48.35 124.45 -1.52
C PRO A 390 -48.79 123.16 -2.22
N THR A 391 -49.45 123.25 -3.38
CA THR A 391 -49.85 122.11 -4.20
C THR A 391 -48.64 121.41 -4.83
N LEU A 392 -47.64 122.16 -5.30
CA LEU A 392 -46.36 121.61 -5.74
C LEU A 392 -45.58 120.98 -4.56
N ALA A 393 -45.51 121.64 -3.40
CA ALA A 393 -44.84 121.10 -2.22
C ALA A 393 -45.48 119.79 -1.72
N SER A 394 -46.81 119.75 -1.61
CA SER A 394 -47.56 118.53 -1.24
C SER A 394 -47.46 117.42 -2.29
N GLY A 395 -47.44 117.78 -3.58
CA GLY A 395 -47.16 116.84 -4.67
C GLY A 395 -45.75 116.23 -4.56
N LEU A 396 -44.74 117.04 -4.25
CA LEU A 396 -43.37 116.58 -4.01
C LEU A 396 -43.24 115.72 -2.75
N VAL A 397 -43.97 116.03 -1.68
CA VAL A 397 -44.05 115.17 -0.48
C VAL A 397 -44.70 113.83 -0.80
N THR A 398 -45.77 113.83 -1.59
CA THR A 398 -46.45 112.60 -2.03
C THR A 398 -45.53 111.76 -2.92
N LEU A 399 -44.83 112.40 -3.86
CA LEU A 399 -43.83 111.76 -4.71
C LEU A 399 -42.66 111.18 -3.88
N ALA A 400 -42.11 111.94 -2.93
CA ALA A 400 -41.07 111.47 -2.02
C ALA A 400 -41.53 110.28 -1.15
N GLY A 401 -42.80 110.29 -0.72
CA GLY A 401 -43.43 109.16 -0.04
C GLY A 401 -43.57 107.93 -0.93
N GLY A 402 -43.96 108.12 -2.20
CA GLY A 402 -44.00 107.07 -3.22
C GLY A 402 -42.63 106.47 -3.50
N ILE A 403 -41.62 107.32 -3.74
CA ILE A 403 -40.22 106.92 -3.93
C ILE A 403 -39.72 106.14 -2.70
N SER A 404 -40.05 106.57 -1.47
CA SER A 404 -39.66 105.86 -0.25
C SER A 404 -40.26 104.46 -0.19
N LYS A 405 -41.55 104.30 -0.48
CA LYS A 405 -42.19 102.97 -0.53
C LYS A 405 -41.56 102.07 -1.59
N THR A 406 -41.22 102.61 -2.76
CA THR A 406 -40.52 101.85 -3.81
C THR A 406 -39.09 101.50 -3.39
N ALA A 407 -38.38 102.40 -2.69
CA ALA A 407 -37.04 102.14 -2.15
C ALA A 407 -37.05 101.01 -1.11
N ASP A 408 -38.04 101.02 -0.20
CA ASP A 408 -38.24 99.95 0.79
C ASP A 408 -38.57 98.62 0.11
N GLY A 409 -39.38 98.66 -0.94
CA GLY A 409 -39.67 97.50 -1.80
C GLY A 409 -38.42 96.94 -2.49
N ALA A 410 -37.56 97.81 -3.03
CA ALA A 410 -36.29 97.43 -3.64
C ALA A 410 -35.30 96.83 -2.62
N ALA A 411 -35.24 97.39 -1.40
CA ALA A 411 -34.42 96.84 -0.31
C ALA A 411 -34.93 95.47 0.15
N THR A 412 -36.25 95.28 0.22
CA THR A 412 -36.88 93.99 0.52
C THR A 412 -36.56 92.97 -0.57
N LEU A 413 -36.62 93.38 -1.85
CA LEU A 413 -36.23 92.54 -2.98
C LEU A 413 -34.76 92.11 -2.89
N SER A 414 -33.82 93.03 -2.65
CA SER A 414 -32.40 92.69 -2.47
C SER A 414 -32.18 91.70 -1.32
N THR A 415 -32.85 91.90 -0.18
CA THR A 415 -32.78 90.95 0.95
C THR A 415 -33.31 89.55 0.56
N GLY A 416 -34.41 89.51 -0.20
CA GLY A 416 -34.97 88.28 -0.73
C GLY A 416 -34.03 87.57 -1.72
N VAL A 417 -33.39 88.32 -2.63
CA VAL A 417 -32.42 87.77 -3.58
C VAL A 417 -31.14 87.30 -2.88
N THR A 418 -30.67 88.02 -1.85
CA THR A 418 -29.54 87.57 -1.01
C THR A 418 -29.86 86.23 -0.33
N SER A 419 -31.06 86.08 0.24
CA SER A 419 -31.51 84.83 0.86
C SER A 419 -31.62 83.69 -0.16
N LEU A 420 -32.14 83.98 -1.35
CA LEU A 420 -32.20 83.04 -2.47
C LEU A 420 -30.78 82.59 -2.88
N THR A 421 -29.83 83.52 -2.99
CA THR A 421 -28.44 83.24 -3.35
C THR A 421 -27.76 82.32 -2.34
N GLN A 422 -28.02 82.50 -1.04
CA GLN A 422 -27.54 81.60 0.01
C GLN A 422 -28.16 80.19 -0.12
N GLY A 423 -29.47 80.08 -0.37
CA GLY A 423 -30.15 78.80 -0.58
C GLY A 423 -29.63 78.06 -1.82
N ILE A 424 -29.38 78.79 -2.92
CA ILE A 424 -28.74 78.25 -4.14
C ILE A 424 -27.33 77.73 -3.81
N GLY A 425 -26.55 78.44 -2.99
CA GLY A 425 -25.22 78.00 -2.55
C GLY A 425 -25.27 76.69 -1.76
N GLN A 426 -26.20 76.56 -0.81
CA GLN A 426 -26.40 75.31 -0.06
C GLN A 426 -26.78 74.15 -0.98
N LEU A 427 -27.70 74.38 -1.93
CA LEU A 427 -28.10 73.37 -2.91
C LEU A 427 -26.93 72.94 -3.81
N GLY A 428 -26.08 73.89 -4.22
CA GLY A 428 -24.88 73.62 -5.03
C GLY A 428 -23.85 72.77 -4.28
N THR A 429 -23.71 73.00 -2.99
CA THR A 429 -22.86 72.20 -2.10
C THR A 429 -23.39 70.77 -2.00
N GLY A 430 -24.70 70.60 -1.79
CA GLY A 430 -25.35 69.29 -1.74
C GLY A 430 -25.27 68.53 -3.07
N ALA A 431 -25.47 69.20 -4.21
CA ALA A 431 -25.33 68.59 -5.53
C ALA A 431 -23.90 68.11 -5.81
N SER A 432 -22.90 68.89 -5.38
CA SER A 432 -21.48 68.52 -5.51
C SER A 432 -21.11 67.33 -4.62
N GLN A 433 -21.61 67.28 -3.37
CA GLN A 433 -21.44 66.14 -2.47
C GLN A 433 -22.11 64.87 -3.02
N LEU A 434 -23.33 65.00 -3.57
CA LEU A 434 -24.03 63.88 -4.20
C LEU A 434 -23.25 63.33 -5.40
N SER A 435 -22.71 64.21 -6.26
CA SER A 435 -21.87 63.81 -7.39
C SER A 435 -20.61 63.05 -6.95
N ALA A 436 -19.90 63.57 -5.95
CA ALA A 436 -18.70 62.92 -5.41
C ALA A 436 -18.99 61.57 -4.75
N GLY A 437 -20.07 61.49 -3.97
CA GLY A 437 -20.52 60.24 -3.34
C GLY A 437 -20.93 59.19 -4.38
N ALA A 438 -21.68 59.60 -5.40
CA ALA A 438 -22.05 58.73 -6.51
C ALA A 438 -20.81 58.24 -7.28
N THR A 439 -19.85 59.11 -7.59
CA THR A 439 -18.59 58.71 -8.26
C THR A 439 -17.82 57.65 -7.45
N THR A 440 -17.76 57.83 -6.12
CA THR A 440 -17.11 56.88 -5.21
C THR A 440 -17.85 55.52 -5.21
N ALA A 441 -19.18 55.55 -5.10
CA ALA A 441 -19.99 54.32 -5.12
C ALA A 441 -19.92 53.60 -6.48
N ALA A 442 -19.89 54.33 -7.60
CA ALA A 442 -19.70 53.76 -8.93
C ALA A 442 -18.35 53.05 -9.07
N THR A 443 -17.28 53.64 -8.54
CA THR A 443 -15.94 53.05 -8.51
C THR A 443 -15.88 51.79 -7.64
N GLY A 444 -16.53 51.82 -6.46
CA GLY A 444 -16.66 50.65 -5.59
C GLY A 444 -17.42 49.51 -6.25
N ALA A 445 -18.54 49.81 -6.93
CA ALA A 445 -19.31 48.83 -7.69
C ALA A 445 -18.50 48.25 -8.87
N GLY A 446 -17.71 49.07 -9.57
CA GLY A 446 -16.79 48.59 -10.61
C GLY A 446 -15.72 47.64 -10.05
N SER A 447 -15.14 47.97 -8.90
CA SER A 447 -14.16 47.13 -8.22
C SER A 447 -14.76 45.79 -7.76
N LEU A 448 -16.01 45.81 -7.27
CA LEU A 448 -16.76 44.61 -6.92
C LEU A 448 -16.99 43.71 -8.15
N ALA A 449 -17.33 44.29 -9.31
CA ALA A 449 -17.49 43.53 -10.55
C ALA A 449 -16.19 42.84 -10.99
N VAL A 450 -15.06 43.54 -10.92
CA VAL A 450 -13.73 42.99 -11.22
C VAL A 450 -13.36 41.86 -10.24
N GLY A 451 -13.59 42.08 -8.95
CA GLY A 451 -13.36 41.05 -7.91
C GLY A 451 -14.22 39.81 -8.11
N ALA A 452 -15.50 39.98 -8.42
CA ALA A 452 -16.42 38.88 -8.73
C ALA A 452 -15.98 38.09 -9.97
N THR A 453 -15.52 38.78 -11.02
CA THR A 453 -14.99 38.14 -12.24
C THR A 453 -13.72 37.33 -11.94
N SER A 454 -12.82 37.86 -11.11
CA SER A 454 -11.59 37.16 -10.72
C SER A 454 -11.90 35.91 -9.88
N ALA A 455 -12.82 36.02 -8.93
CA ALA A 455 -13.28 34.87 -8.14
C ALA A 455 -14.00 33.84 -9.02
N GLN A 456 -14.75 34.27 -10.03
CA GLN A 456 -15.41 33.39 -10.99
C GLN A 456 -14.38 32.56 -11.78
N THR A 457 -13.28 33.17 -12.24
CA THR A 457 -12.17 32.45 -12.87
C THR A 457 -11.58 31.40 -11.93
N GLY A 458 -11.39 31.73 -10.65
CA GLY A 458 -10.95 30.78 -9.64
C GLY A 458 -11.93 29.62 -9.41
N ALA A 459 -13.23 29.91 -9.37
CA ALA A 459 -14.28 28.90 -9.25
C ALA A 459 -14.31 27.96 -10.48
N ASN A 460 -14.15 28.49 -11.69
CA ASN A 460 -14.02 27.67 -12.91
C ASN A 460 -12.78 26.78 -12.90
N ALA A 461 -11.64 27.31 -12.42
CA ALA A 461 -10.42 26.51 -12.27
C ALA A 461 -10.59 25.40 -11.22
N LEU A 462 -11.25 25.70 -10.10
CA LEU A 462 -11.60 24.70 -9.09
C LEU A 462 -12.52 23.62 -9.64
N ALA A 463 -13.55 24.00 -10.40
CA ALA A 463 -14.45 23.05 -11.06
C ALA A 463 -13.70 22.12 -12.00
N THR A 464 -12.80 22.68 -12.83
CA THR A 464 -11.96 21.90 -13.77
C THR A 464 -10.97 20.98 -13.05
N GLY A 465 -10.38 21.45 -11.95
CA GLY A 465 -9.51 20.62 -11.12
C GLY A 465 -10.27 19.46 -10.47
N ALA A 466 -11.49 19.72 -9.99
CA ALA A 466 -12.35 18.72 -9.39
C ALA A 466 -12.79 17.66 -10.42
N THR A 467 -13.11 18.04 -11.66
CA THR A 467 -13.37 17.06 -12.73
C THR A 467 -12.14 16.21 -13.03
N GLY A 468 -10.94 16.80 -13.05
CA GLY A 468 -9.69 16.04 -13.24
C GLY A 468 -9.43 15.02 -12.11
N ILE A 469 -9.75 15.38 -10.86
CA ILE A 469 -9.68 14.45 -9.72
C ILE A 469 -10.71 13.32 -9.89
N ALA A 470 -11.94 13.64 -10.30
CA ALA A 470 -12.99 12.64 -10.52
C ALA A 470 -12.60 11.62 -11.62
N ASP A 471 -12.05 12.09 -12.73
CA ASP A 471 -11.56 11.24 -13.83
C ASP A 471 -10.39 10.35 -13.38
N GLY A 472 -9.44 10.93 -12.64
CA GLY A 472 -8.31 10.19 -12.06
C GLY A 472 -8.76 9.13 -11.06
N ALA A 473 -9.73 9.46 -10.21
CA ALA A 473 -10.31 8.54 -9.25
C ALA A 473 -11.09 7.41 -9.92
N THR A 474 -11.81 7.69 -11.01
CA THR A 474 -12.46 6.66 -11.85
C THR A 474 -11.43 5.71 -12.45
N SER A 475 -10.32 6.24 -12.96
CA SER A 475 -9.22 5.44 -13.52
C SER A 475 -8.56 4.56 -12.45
N LEU A 476 -8.33 5.11 -11.25
CA LEU A 476 -7.78 4.37 -10.11
C LEU A 476 -8.74 3.26 -9.65
N SER A 477 -10.04 3.54 -9.58
CA SER A 477 -11.08 2.57 -9.22
C SER A 477 -11.14 1.40 -10.22
N GLY A 478 -11.10 1.70 -11.52
CA GLY A 478 -11.06 0.68 -12.58
C GLY A 478 -9.78 -0.18 -12.51
N GLY A 479 -8.63 0.44 -12.31
CA GLY A 479 -7.35 -0.26 -12.16
C GLY A 479 -7.30 -1.15 -10.91
N ALA A 480 -7.79 -0.65 -9.78
CA ALA A 480 -7.87 -1.39 -8.53
C ALA A 480 -8.86 -2.57 -8.62
N SER A 481 -10.01 -2.39 -9.27
CA SER A 481 -10.96 -3.48 -9.55
C SER A 481 -10.31 -4.57 -10.43
N THR A 482 -9.62 -4.17 -11.51
CA THR A 482 -8.91 -5.10 -12.40
C THR A 482 -7.83 -5.89 -11.65
N LEU A 483 -7.10 -5.22 -10.75
CA LEU A 483 -6.12 -5.87 -9.88
C LEU A 483 -6.80 -6.86 -8.92
N GLY A 484 -7.87 -6.45 -8.25
CA GLY A 484 -8.65 -7.29 -7.35
C GLY A 484 -9.17 -8.57 -8.02
N ASP A 485 -9.75 -8.42 -9.22
CA ASP A 485 -10.23 -9.54 -10.05
C ASP A 485 -9.08 -10.46 -10.47
N GLY A 486 -7.95 -9.89 -10.90
CA GLY A 486 -6.76 -10.66 -11.26
C GLY A 486 -6.18 -11.47 -10.10
N LEU A 487 -6.12 -10.89 -8.90
CA LEU A 487 -5.72 -11.63 -7.70
C LEU A 487 -6.74 -12.71 -7.32
N GLY A 488 -8.04 -12.43 -7.45
CA GLY A 488 -9.10 -13.43 -7.23
C GLY A 488 -8.97 -14.62 -8.17
N GLN A 489 -8.68 -14.36 -9.45
CA GLN A 489 -8.38 -15.41 -10.43
C GLN A 489 -7.09 -16.16 -10.11
N ALA A 490 -6.04 -15.48 -9.62
CA ALA A 490 -4.80 -16.13 -9.20
C ALA A 490 -5.00 -17.06 -8.00
N VAL A 491 -5.84 -16.68 -7.03
CA VAL A 491 -6.26 -17.55 -5.92
C VAL A 491 -7.00 -18.78 -6.44
N ALA A 492 -7.94 -18.59 -7.39
CA ALA A 492 -8.67 -19.69 -8.01
C ALA A 492 -7.80 -20.60 -8.90
N GLY A 493 -6.69 -20.06 -9.41
CA GLY A 493 -5.75 -20.71 -10.32
C GLY A 493 -4.49 -21.28 -9.68
N LEU A 494 -4.40 -21.32 -8.33
CA LEU A 494 -3.27 -21.93 -7.64
C LEU A 494 -3.02 -23.38 -8.14
N PRO A 495 -1.75 -23.81 -8.22
CA PRO A 495 -1.36 -24.90 -9.12
C PRO A 495 -2.07 -26.22 -8.82
N THR A 496 -2.75 -26.76 -9.84
CA THR A 496 -2.88 -28.20 -9.98
C THR A 496 -1.69 -28.66 -10.81
N THR A 497 -0.62 -29.12 -10.13
CA THR A 497 0.53 -29.77 -10.80
C THR A 497 0.00 -30.81 -11.79
N THR A 498 0.65 -31.02 -12.93
CA THR A 498 0.20 -32.06 -13.88
C THR A 498 0.12 -33.41 -13.16
N ASP A 499 -0.84 -34.28 -13.52
CA ASP A 499 -1.06 -35.55 -12.79
C ASP A 499 0.21 -36.41 -12.69
N ALA A 500 1.06 -36.37 -13.72
CA ALA A 500 2.34 -37.08 -13.77
C ALA A 500 3.39 -36.50 -12.80
N GLU A 501 3.52 -35.17 -12.73
CA GLU A 501 4.42 -34.51 -11.78
C GLU A 501 3.93 -34.69 -10.35
N ARG A 502 2.61 -34.61 -10.12
CA ARG A 502 2.00 -34.88 -8.82
C ARG A 502 2.23 -36.32 -8.36
N SER A 503 2.10 -37.29 -9.27
CA SER A 503 2.34 -38.71 -8.95
C SER A 503 3.81 -39.00 -8.65
N ASN A 504 4.75 -38.39 -9.38
CA ASN A 504 6.18 -38.55 -9.12
C ASN A 504 6.52 -37.94 -7.75
N LEU A 505 6.14 -36.68 -7.51
CA LEU A 505 6.38 -35.99 -6.25
C LEU A 505 5.71 -36.73 -5.08
N ALA A 506 4.47 -37.19 -5.23
CA ALA A 506 3.79 -37.98 -4.21
C ALA A 506 4.52 -39.29 -3.89
N SER A 507 5.09 -39.96 -4.90
CA SER A 507 5.85 -41.20 -4.67
C SER A 507 7.19 -40.96 -3.96
N VAL A 508 7.88 -39.87 -4.28
CA VAL A 508 9.15 -39.50 -3.64
C VAL A 508 8.91 -38.96 -2.23
N VAL A 509 7.81 -38.23 -2.01
CA VAL A 509 7.45 -37.68 -0.70
C VAL A 509 6.91 -38.75 0.25
N ALA A 510 6.14 -39.74 -0.24
CA ALA A 510 5.62 -40.81 0.61
C ALA A 510 6.73 -41.75 1.10
N ASN A 511 7.73 -41.99 0.25
CA ASN A 511 8.87 -42.86 0.53
C ASN A 511 10.18 -42.21 0.05
N PRO A 512 10.69 -41.18 0.76
CA PRO A 512 11.91 -40.46 0.34
C PRO A 512 13.18 -41.29 0.49
N VAL A 513 13.16 -42.30 1.38
CA VAL A 513 14.27 -43.25 1.54
C VAL A 513 13.75 -44.67 1.31
N THR A 514 14.44 -45.38 0.43
CA THR A 514 14.20 -46.79 0.18
C THR A 514 15.44 -47.60 0.57
N ALA A 515 15.24 -48.68 1.30
CA ALA A 515 16.28 -49.66 1.49
C ALA A 515 16.41 -50.48 0.19
N GLY A 516 17.63 -50.55 -0.37
CA GLY A 516 17.93 -51.38 -1.53
C GLY A 516 17.64 -52.85 -1.24
N SER A 517 17.31 -53.60 -2.29
CA SER A 517 16.86 -54.99 -2.21
C SER A 517 17.98 -55.94 -1.77
N ALA A 518 18.31 -55.99 -0.48
CA ALA A 518 18.85 -57.21 0.11
C ALA A 518 17.68 -58.19 0.27
N THR A 519 17.42 -59.03 -0.73
CA THR A 519 16.53 -60.18 -0.57
C THR A 519 17.20 -61.19 0.36
N ALA A 520 17.15 -60.92 1.66
CA ALA A 520 17.38 -61.93 2.70
C ALA A 520 16.21 -62.92 2.67
N SER A 521 16.19 -63.75 1.64
CA SER A 521 15.25 -64.85 1.50
C SER A 521 15.81 -66.04 2.25
N LEU A 522 14.97 -66.74 3.00
CA LEU A 522 15.33 -68.00 3.66
C LEU A 522 15.85 -69.07 2.67
N PHE A 523 15.70 -68.85 1.37
CA PHE A 523 16.15 -69.71 0.28
C PHE A 523 17.17 -69.03 -0.64
N ASP A 524 18.05 -68.19 -0.09
CA ASP A 524 19.18 -67.61 -0.81
C ASP A 524 20.41 -68.55 -0.87
N ALA A 525 21.54 -68.03 -1.37
CA ALA A 525 22.81 -68.76 -1.49
C ALA A 525 23.39 -69.25 -0.15
N SER A 526 22.91 -68.72 0.98
CA SER A 526 23.29 -69.14 2.33
C SER A 526 22.32 -70.18 2.91
N GLY A 527 21.03 -70.06 2.60
CA GLY A 527 19.96 -70.94 3.09
C GLY A 527 19.77 -72.24 2.31
N VAL A 528 19.85 -72.21 0.97
CA VAL A 528 19.60 -73.40 0.13
C VAL A 528 20.59 -74.54 0.39
N PRO A 529 21.92 -74.31 0.45
CA PRO A 529 22.89 -75.36 0.81
C PRO A 529 22.62 -76.03 2.16
N PHE A 530 22.11 -75.28 3.12
CA PHE A 530 21.77 -75.77 4.46
C PHE A 530 20.57 -76.72 4.42
N PHE A 531 19.48 -76.35 3.74
CA PHE A 531 18.34 -77.25 3.58
C PHE A 531 18.65 -78.46 2.71
N ALA A 532 19.47 -78.29 1.67
CA ALA A 532 19.92 -79.37 0.80
C ALA A 532 20.71 -80.44 1.58
N THR A 533 21.67 -80.04 2.40
CA THR A 533 22.43 -80.99 3.24
C THR A 533 21.55 -81.72 4.24
N LEU A 534 20.66 -81.00 4.93
CA LEU A 534 19.73 -81.62 5.87
C LEU A 534 18.82 -82.63 5.19
N ALA A 535 18.26 -82.27 4.01
CA ALA A 535 17.43 -83.17 3.22
C ALA A 535 18.19 -84.44 2.82
N LEU A 536 19.46 -84.31 2.39
CA LEU A 536 20.30 -85.45 2.04
C LEU A 536 20.63 -86.34 3.24
N TRP A 537 20.91 -85.74 4.40
CA TRP A 537 21.23 -86.51 5.61
C TRP A 537 20.01 -87.28 6.12
N VAL A 538 18.86 -86.61 6.19
CA VAL A 538 17.58 -87.23 6.56
C VAL A 538 17.18 -88.29 5.53
N GLY A 539 17.37 -88.01 4.24
CA GLY A 539 17.15 -88.98 3.16
C GLY A 539 18.00 -90.25 3.33
N GLY A 540 19.26 -90.10 3.72
CA GLY A 540 20.15 -91.20 4.09
C GLY A 540 19.65 -91.97 5.31
N LEU A 541 19.24 -91.28 6.38
CA LEU A 541 18.68 -91.91 7.59
C LEU A 541 17.39 -92.71 7.29
N ILE A 542 16.43 -92.12 6.57
CA ILE A 542 15.15 -92.76 6.22
C ILE A 542 15.38 -94.01 5.37
N SER A 543 16.34 -93.94 4.44
CA SER A 543 16.71 -95.09 3.61
C SER A 543 17.07 -96.31 4.46
N PHE A 544 17.73 -96.13 5.61
CA PHE A 544 18.08 -97.22 6.53
C PHE A 544 17.08 -97.44 7.68
N LEU A 545 15.96 -96.71 7.69
CA LEU A 545 14.76 -97.14 8.41
C LEU A 545 14.04 -98.24 7.62
N LEU A 546 13.94 -98.07 6.29
CA LEU A 546 13.27 -98.99 5.38
C LEU A 546 14.16 -100.15 4.93
N LEU A 547 15.41 -99.86 4.58
CA LEU A 547 16.40 -100.85 4.16
C LEU A 547 17.14 -101.40 5.37
N ARG A 548 17.48 -102.69 5.33
CA ARG A 548 18.41 -103.28 6.28
C ARG A 548 19.84 -102.97 5.84
N ALA A 549 20.64 -102.40 6.74
CA ALA A 549 22.04 -102.05 6.49
C ALA A 549 22.91 -103.23 6.01
N VAL A 550 22.57 -104.47 6.39
CA VAL A 550 23.18 -105.71 5.86
C VAL A 550 22.10 -106.76 5.57
N PRO A 551 21.89 -107.18 4.32
CA PRO A 551 20.91 -108.22 3.97
C PRO A 551 21.27 -109.60 4.55
N ARG A 552 20.31 -110.34 5.12
CA ARG A 552 20.57 -111.68 5.69
C ARG A 552 20.95 -112.75 4.65
N ARG A 553 20.57 -112.56 3.39
CA ARG A 553 20.82 -113.51 2.28
C ARG A 553 22.26 -113.53 1.80
N THR A 554 23.05 -112.48 2.06
CA THR A 554 24.45 -112.38 1.61
C THR A 554 25.45 -112.94 2.61
N LEU A 555 25.05 -113.13 3.87
CA LEU A 555 25.91 -113.68 4.93
C LEU A 555 26.18 -115.19 4.79
N THR A 556 25.42 -115.89 3.94
CA THR A 556 25.57 -117.33 3.68
C THR A 556 26.32 -117.65 2.37
N ALA A 557 26.76 -116.62 1.62
CA ALA A 557 27.48 -116.81 0.37
C ALA A 557 28.98 -117.10 0.60
N ALA A 558 29.58 -118.01 -0.16
CA ALA A 558 31.00 -118.37 -0.12
C ALA A 558 31.91 -117.33 -0.80
N GLN A 559 31.71 -116.03 -0.51
CA GLN A 559 32.47 -114.93 -1.11
C GLN A 559 33.31 -114.19 -0.06
N PRO A 560 34.40 -113.49 -0.44
CA PRO A 560 35.20 -112.72 0.49
C PRO A 560 34.41 -111.57 1.13
N ALA A 561 34.76 -111.21 2.38
CA ALA A 561 34.05 -110.19 3.16
C ALA A 561 34.02 -108.82 2.47
N LEU A 562 35.07 -108.48 1.71
CA LEU A 562 35.15 -107.25 0.92
C LEU A 562 34.07 -107.20 -0.18
N THR A 563 33.84 -108.30 -0.90
CA THR A 563 32.82 -108.38 -1.97
C THR A 563 31.40 -108.33 -1.40
N ILE A 564 31.21 -108.86 -0.19
CA ILE A 564 29.92 -108.81 0.51
C ILE A 564 29.66 -107.39 1.04
N ALA A 565 30.68 -106.75 1.61
CA ALA A 565 30.58 -105.37 2.07
C ALA A 565 30.36 -104.38 0.91
N SER A 566 31.08 -104.54 -0.21
CA SER A 566 30.91 -103.68 -1.39
C SER A 566 29.53 -103.83 -2.04
N ARG A 567 28.97 -105.05 -2.11
CA ARG A 567 27.58 -105.26 -2.52
C ARG A 567 26.56 -104.81 -1.47
N GLY A 568 26.94 -104.88 -0.20
CA GLY A 568 26.11 -104.45 0.93
C GLY A 568 25.94 -102.94 0.99
N ILE A 569 26.98 -102.17 0.64
CA ILE A 569 26.96 -100.70 0.64
C ILE A 569 26.35 -100.10 -0.62
N ALA A 570 26.29 -100.86 -1.71
CA ALA A 570 25.76 -100.39 -2.99
C ALA A 570 24.37 -99.75 -2.91
N PRO A 571 23.37 -100.30 -2.18
CA PRO A 571 22.07 -99.65 -2.02
C PRO A 571 22.16 -98.28 -1.34
N GLY A 572 23.05 -98.11 -0.35
CA GLY A 572 23.27 -96.83 0.33
C GLY A 572 23.89 -95.77 -0.56
N LEU A 573 24.89 -96.16 -1.35
CA LEU A 573 25.56 -95.26 -2.29
C LEU A 573 24.65 -94.85 -3.44
N ILE A 574 23.93 -95.79 -4.04
CA ILE A 574 23.03 -95.50 -5.17
C ILE A 574 21.91 -94.56 -4.74
N VAL A 575 21.27 -94.85 -3.61
CA VAL A 575 20.20 -93.98 -3.09
C VAL A 575 20.76 -92.61 -2.72
N GLY A 576 21.94 -92.55 -2.09
CA GLY A 576 22.60 -91.29 -1.75
C GLY A 576 22.93 -90.43 -2.98
N VAL A 577 23.53 -91.01 -4.02
CA VAL A 577 23.85 -90.30 -5.28
C VAL A 577 22.58 -89.81 -5.96
N LEU A 578 21.55 -90.67 -6.06
CA LEU A 578 20.27 -90.29 -6.68
C LEU A 578 19.58 -89.17 -5.89
N GLN A 579 19.56 -89.24 -4.56
CA GLN A 579 19.05 -88.17 -3.71
C GLN A 579 19.84 -86.87 -3.91
N GLY A 580 21.18 -86.94 -4.02
CA GLY A 580 22.05 -85.80 -4.32
C GLY A 580 21.68 -85.08 -5.61
N VAL A 581 21.56 -85.82 -6.71
CA VAL A 581 21.20 -85.26 -8.01
C VAL A 581 19.78 -84.70 -8.02
N LEU A 582 18.82 -85.39 -7.39
CA LEU A 582 17.44 -84.91 -7.29
C LEU A 582 17.34 -83.62 -6.47
N VAL A 583 18.05 -83.55 -5.33
CA VAL A 583 18.12 -82.34 -4.52
C VAL A 583 18.73 -81.21 -5.35
N ALA A 584 19.84 -81.42 -6.06
CA ALA A 584 20.42 -80.40 -6.93
C ALA A 584 19.48 -79.93 -8.05
N GLY A 585 18.65 -80.83 -8.62
CA GLY A 585 17.64 -80.47 -9.62
C GLY A 585 16.53 -79.59 -9.03
N VAL A 586 16.04 -79.90 -7.83
CA VAL A 586 15.05 -79.08 -7.13
C VAL A 586 15.64 -77.72 -6.75
N MET A 587 16.91 -77.68 -6.31
CA MET A 587 17.55 -76.46 -5.85
C MET A 587 17.92 -75.46 -6.97
N GLN A 588 17.93 -75.89 -8.24
CA GLN A 588 18.14 -74.98 -9.37
C GLN A 588 17.07 -73.89 -9.46
N PHE A 589 15.82 -74.21 -9.10
CA PHE A 589 14.72 -73.24 -9.08
C PHE A 589 14.86 -72.19 -7.98
N ALA A 590 15.66 -72.48 -6.94
CA ALA A 590 15.88 -71.55 -5.84
C ALA A 590 17.11 -70.65 -6.08
N LEU A 591 18.21 -71.20 -6.59
CA LEU A 591 19.49 -70.48 -6.72
C LEU A 591 19.77 -69.86 -8.09
N SER A 592 19.00 -70.23 -9.13
CA SER A 592 19.21 -69.73 -10.51
C SER A 592 20.67 -69.83 -10.99
N LEU A 593 21.36 -70.93 -10.67
CA LEU A 593 22.78 -71.11 -10.99
C LEU A 593 23.02 -71.23 -12.49
N ASN A 594 24.19 -70.80 -12.95
CA ASN A 594 24.62 -71.06 -14.33
C ASN A 594 24.86 -72.56 -14.54
N LEU A 595 24.84 -73.04 -15.79
CA LEU A 595 24.98 -74.47 -16.09
C LEU A 595 26.24 -75.11 -15.48
N LEU A 596 27.37 -74.39 -15.46
CA LEU A 596 28.63 -74.88 -14.89
C LEU A 596 28.59 -74.98 -13.36
N GLU A 597 28.02 -73.95 -12.70
CA GLU A 597 27.83 -73.90 -11.25
C GLU A 597 26.84 -74.98 -10.80
N TRP A 598 25.76 -75.18 -11.56
CA TRP A 598 24.79 -76.24 -11.31
C TRP A 598 25.40 -77.63 -11.43
N LEU A 599 26.22 -77.87 -12.46
CA LEU A 599 26.94 -79.15 -12.61
C LEU A 599 27.90 -79.38 -11.43
N GLY A 600 28.62 -78.35 -11.00
CA GLY A 600 29.47 -78.40 -9.82
C GLY A 600 28.68 -78.72 -8.55
N PHE A 601 27.56 -78.03 -8.35
CA PHE A 601 26.66 -78.24 -7.21
C PHE A 601 26.05 -79.65 -7.22
N ALA A 602 25.60 -80.14 -8.38
CA ALA A 602 25.02 -81.47 -8.53
C ALA A 602 26.04 -82.59 -8.26
N ALA A 603 27.28 -82.45 -8.77
CA ALA A 603 28.36 -83.40 -8.49
C ALA A 603 28.70 -83.43 -7.00
N PHE A 604 28.76 -82.26 -6.35
CA PHE A 604 29.03 -82.17 -4.92
C PHE A 604 27.88 -82.70 -4.06
N ALA A 605 26.62 -82.41 -4.43
CA ALA A 605 25.44 -82.95 -3.77
C ALA A 605 25.36 -84.48 -3.91
N ALA A 606 25.74 -85.04 -5.06
CA ALA A 606 25.86 -86.48 -5.27
C ALA A 606 26.92 -87.12 -4.36
N LEU A 607 28.10 -86.50 -4.24
CA LEU A 607 29.15 -86.93 -3.31
C LEU A 607 28.67 -86.86 -1.86
N THR A 608 28.01 -85.77 -1.49
CA THR A 608 27.43 -85.54 -0.16
C THR A 608 26.41 -86.62 0.17
N GLY A 609 25.45 -86.87 -0.72
CA GLY A 609 24.45 -87.91 -0.55
C GLY A 609 25.06 -89.31 -0.44
N ALA A 610 26.08 -89.63 -1.25
CA ALA A 610 26.81 -90.89 -1.16
C ALA A 610 27.51 -91.06 0.20
N ALA A 611 28.23 -90.04 0.66
CA ALA A 611 28.92 -90.02 1.94
C ALA A 611 27.92 -90.19 3.11
N TYR A 612 26.82 -89.45 3.08
CA TYR A 612 25.79 -89.52 4.11
C TYR A 612 25.10 -90.88 4.12
N GLY A 613 24.78 -91.44 2.96
CA GLY A 613 24.26 -92.79 2.83
C GLY A 613 25.21 -93.83 3.45
N ALA A 614 26.51 -93.77 3.12
CA ALA A 614 27.50 -94.69 3.66
C ALA A 614 27.69 -94.56 5.18
N VAL A 615 27.76 -93.33 5.70
CA VAL A 615 27.89 -93.06 7.15
C VAL A 615 26.67 -93.56 7.90
N ASN A 616 25.46 -93.22 7.43
CA ASN A 616 24.21 -93.71 8.03
C ASN A 616 24.14 -95.24 8.01
N GLN A 617 24.52 -95.85 6.90
CA GLN A 617 24.59 -97.30 6.80
C GLN A 617 25.58 -97.90 7.81
N GLY A 618 26.77 -97.33 7.91
CA GLY A 618 27.84 -97.77 8.83
C GLY A 618 27.40 -97.68 10.28
N LEU A 619 26.80 -96.57 10.69
CA LEU A 619 26.27 -96.38 12.05
C LEU A 619 25.20 -97.42 12.38
N VAL A 620 24.24 -97.64 11.47
CA VAL A 620 23.17 -98.64 11.67
C VAL A 620 23.72 -100.05 11.65
N ALA A 621 24.72 -100.34 10.83
CA ALA A 621 25.33 -101.66 10.76
C ALA A 621 26.08 -102.01 12.07
N VAL A 622 26.79 -101.05 12.67
CA VAL A 622 27.60 -101.26 13.88
C VAL A 622 26.75 -101.26 15.14
N PHE A 623 25.88 -100.25 15.28
CA PHE A 623 25.18 -99.96 16.53
C PHE A 623 23.68 -100.33 16.49
N GLY A 624 23.18 -100.84 15.36
CA GLY A 624 21.78 -101.21 15.21
C GLY A 624 20.85 -100.03 15.44
N GLY A 625 19.91 -100.17 16.38
CA GLY A 625 18.97 -99.10 16.75
C GLY A 625 19.65 -97.84 17.30
N VAL A 626 20.78 -97.98 18.00
CA VAL A 626 21.52 -96.83 18.57
C VAL A 626 22.18 -96.01 17.46
N GLY A 627 22.60 -96.64 16.36
CA GLY A 627 23.18 -95.93 15.21
C GLY A 627 22.19 -94.98 14.54
N ARG A 628 20.90 -95.38 14.49
CA ARG A 628 19.81 -94.53 14.01
C ARG A 628 19.60 -93.32 14.92
N PHE A 629 19.68 -93.53 16.24
CA PHE A 629 19.58 -92.47 17.24
C PHE A 629 20.72 -91.46 17.11
N VAL A 630 21.97 -91.90 16.98
CA VAL A 630 23.13 -91.01 16.80
C VAL A 630 22.96 -90.13 15.55
N SER A 631 22.50 -90.71 14.44
CA SER A 631 22.25 -89.94 13.21
C SER A 631 21.10 -88.93 13.38
N MET A 632 20.05 -89.27 14.12
CA MET A 632 18.97 -88.34 14.46
C MET A 632 19.46 -87.16 15.32
N VAL A 633 20.32 -87.42 16.31
CA VAL A 633 20.93 -86.36 17.14
C VAL A 633 21.79 -85.43 16.28
N ILE A 634 22.58 -85.98 15.35
CA ILE A 634 23.38 -85.19 14.41
C ILE A 634 22.50 -84.26 13.56
N THR A 635 21.36 -84.74 13.05
CA THR A 635 20.39 -83.93 12.29
C THR A 635 19.91 -82.74 13.11
N VAL A 636 19.49 -82.99 14.35
CA VAL A 636 18.92 -81.98 15.26
C VAL A 636 19.95 -80.90 15.59
N LEU A 637 21.16 -81.32 15.99
CA LEU A 637 22.21 -80.37 16.36
C LEU A 637 22.63 -79.50 15.17
N SER A 638 22.64 -80.09 13.97
CA SER A 638 22.96 -79.35 12.74
C SER A 638 21.85 -78.36 12.37
N LEU A 639 20.57 -78.73 12.57
CA LEU A 639 19.44 -77.83 12.38
C LEU A 639 19.55 -76.60 13.29
N ALA A 640 19.83 -76.81 14.59
CA ALA A 640 19.97 -75.71 15.54
C ALA A 640 21.15 -74.79 15.20
N ALA A 641 22.31 -75.36 14.85
CA ALA A 641 23.53 -74.60 14.60
C ALA A 641 23.53 -73.80 13.29
N GLY A 642 22.77 -74.23 12.28
CA GLY A 642 22.64 -73.50 11.02
C GLY A 642 21.54 -72.43 11.01
N ILE A 643 20.60 -72.48 11.96
CA ILE A 643 19.54 -71.46 12.10
C ILE A 643 20.02 -70.27 12.93
N VAL A 644 20.82 -70.48 14.00
CA VAL A 644 21.14 -69.41 14.97
C VAL A 644 22.63 -69.25 15.26
N SER A 645 23.08 -67.99 15.37
CA SER A 645 24.47 -67.62 15.69
C SER A 645 24.87 -67.81 17.16
N THR A 646 23.91 -68.05 18.05
CA THR A 646 24.06 -68.07 19.51
C THR A 646 24.41 -69.43 20.12
N VAL A 647 24.83 -70.42 19.33
CA VAL A 647 25.22 -71.75 19.85
C VAL A 647 26.61 -71.66 20.51
N PRO A 648 26.81 -72.17 21.75
CA PRO A 648 28.10 -72.05 22.44
C PRO A 648 29.27 -72.64 21.65
N GLU A 649 30.44 -72.03 21.79
CA GLU A 649 31.67 -72.36 21.04
C GLU A 649 32.13 -73.82 21.23
N VAL A 650 31.79 -74.44 22.36
CA VAL A 650 32.07 -75.87 22.62
C VAL A 650 31.33 -76.78 21.63
N TYR A 651 30.15 -76.39 21.15
CA TYR A 651 29.38 -77.15 20.18
C TYR A 651 29.83 -76.90 18.74
N THR A 652 30.24 -75.68 18.38
CA THR A 652 30.70 -75.36 17.02
C THR A 652 31.94 -76.17 16.64
N SER A 653 32.84 -76.40 17.60
CA SER A 653 34.05 -77.23 17.43
C SER A 653 33.75 -78.71 17.16
N VAL A 654 32.69 -79.25 17.76
CA VAL A 654 32.28 -80.65 17.54
C VAL A 654 31.49 -80.78 16.24
N LEU A 655 30.66 -79.79 15.92
CA LEU A 655 29.81 -79.76 14.74
C LEU A 655 30.60 -79.56 13.44
N SER A 656 31.65 -78.75 13.46
CA SER A 656 32.54 -78.55 12.29
C SER A 656 33.26 -79.84 11.86
N ALA A 657 33.47 -80.78 12.79
CA ALA A 657 34.07 -82.08 12.50
C ALA A 657 33.07 -83.12 11.91
N LEU A 658 31.76 -82.86 11.97
CA LEU A 658 30.73 -83.77 11.48
C LEU A 658 30.63 -83.73 9.94
N PRO A 659 30.15 -84.83 9.31
CA PRO A 659 29.95 -84.86 7.87
C PRO A 659 28.99 -83.77 7.36
N LEU A 660 28.03 -83.32 8.19
CA LEU A 660 27.09 -82.26 7.81
C LEU A 660 27.76 -80.92 7.55
N ALA A 661 28.74 -80.53 8.36
CA ALA A 661 29.45 -79.28 8.19
C ALA A 661 30.16 -79.24 6.83
N ALA A 662 30.89 -80.32 6.49
CA ALA A 662 31.54 -80.43 5.18
C ALA A 662 30.55 -80.32 4.01
N GLY A 663 29.35 -80.90 4.11
CA GLY A 663 28.34 -80.72 3.07
C GLY A 663 27.81 -79.29 2.97
N ILE A 664 27.59 -78.62 4.11
CA ILE A 664 27.05 -77.26 4.16
C ILE A 664 28.08 -76.29 3.58
N ASP A 665 29.32 -76.35 4.08
CA ASP A 665 30.40 -75.45 3.68
C ASP A 665 30.76 -75.61 2.21
N GLY A 666 30.80 -76.85 1.72
CA GLY A 666 31.11 -77.12 0.32
C GLY A 666 30.01 -76.69 -0.64
N MET A 667 28.73 -76.94 -0.31
CA MET A 667 27.62 -76.46 -1.15
C MET A 667 27.46 -74.94 -1.09
N ARG A 668 27.74 -74.29 0.05
CA ARG A 668 27.81 -72.82 0.16
C ARG A 668 28.95 -72.26 -0.65
N ALA A 669 30.13 -72.88 -0.59
CA ALA A 669 31.28 -72.43 -1.36
C ALA A 669 30.99 -72.48 -2.88
N ILE A 670 30.33 -73.53 -3.35
CA ILE A 670 29.92 -73.61 -4.76
C ILE A 670 28.83 -72.59 -5.10
N ALA A 671 27.82 -72.42 -4.24
CA ALA A 671 26.75 -71.44 -4.45
C ALA A 671 27.25 -69.98 -4.44
N ASN A 672 28.28 -69.69 -3.65
CA ASN A 672 28.89 -68.37 -3.51
C ASN A 672 30.15 -68.18 -4.36
N GLY A 673 30.56 -69.17 -5.17
CA GLY A 673 31.75 -69.11 -6.02
C GLY A 673 33.10 -69.05 -5.28
N THR A 674 33.16 -69.50 -4.02
CA THR A 674 34.38 -69.45 -3.19
C THR A 674 35.19 -70.76 -3.25
N THR A 675 36.45 -70.70 -2.82
CA THR A 675 37.39 -71.84 -2.88
C THR A 675 37.16 -72.91 -1.81
N GLY A 676 36.17 -72.75 -0.93
CA GLY A 676 35.87 -73.66 0.18
C GLY A 676 35.37 -75.06 -0.23
N ALA A 677 35.02 -75.27 -1.49
CA ALA A 677 34.48 -76.54 -1.99
C ALA A 677 35.50 -77.69 -1.95
N TYR A 678 36.78 -77.40 -2.18
CA TYR A 678 37.85 -78.41 -2.22
C TYR A 678 38.11 -79.08 -0.87
N PRO A 679 38.37 -78.35 0.24
CA PRO A 679 38.56 -78.98 1.55
C PRO A 679 37.31 -79.73 2.03
N ALA A 680 36.12 -79.20 1.71
CA ALA A 680 34.85 -79.83 2.00
C ALA A 680 34.67 -81.19 1.28
N ALA A 681 35.01 -81.27 -0.02
CA ALA A 681 34.97 -82.52 -0.78
C ALA A 681 35.92 -83.58 -0.19
N ALA A 682 37.13 -83.17 0.22
CA ALA A 682 38.09 -84.07 0.87
C ALA A 682 37.55 -84.64 2.19
N ALA A 683 36.91 -83.80 3.01
CA ALA A 683 36.26 -84.23 4.24
C ALA A 683 35.11 -85.22 3.99
N LEU A 684 34.28 -84.98 2.97
CA LEU A 684 33.19 -85.91 2.59
C LEU A 684 33.71 -87.25 2.07
N ILE A 685 34.80 -87.27 1.29
CA ILE A 685 35.43 -88.51 0.83
C ILE A 685 35.98 -89.29 2.03
N ALA A 686 36.59 -88.61 3.02
CA ALA A 686 37.03 -89.26 4.25
C ALA A 686 35.86 -89.90 5.01
N TRP A 687 34.74 -89.18 5.16
CA TRP A 687 33.53 -89.70 5.80
C TRP A 687 32.87 -90.86 5.03
N LEU A 688 32.88 -90.80 3.70
CA LEU A 688 32.46 -91.91 2.83
C LEU A 688 33.29 -93.17 3.13
N LEU A 689 34.61 -93.04 3.22
CA LEU A 689 35.51 -94.14 3.57
C LEU A 689 35.27 -94.67 4.99
N VAL A 690 34.99 -93.79 5.96
CA VAL A 690 34.59 -94.18 7.33
C VAL A 690 33.30 -95.00 7.31
N GLY A 691 32.27 -94.56 6.59
CA GLY A 691 31.03 -95.32 6.41
C GLY A 691 31.27 -96.72 5.80
N CYS A 692 32.10 -96.78 4.75
CA CYS A 692 32.53 -98.05 4.15
C CYS A 692 33.30 -98.95 5.13
N ALA A 693 34.20 -98.38 5.94
CA ALA A 693 34.97 -99.13 6.93
C ALA A 693 34.07 -99.70 8.04
N LEU A 694 33.09 -98.91 8.53
CA LEU A 694 32.13 -99.36 9.54
C LEU A 694 31.26 -100.51 9.03
N THR A 695 30.77 -100.44 7.79
CA THR A 695 30.02 -101.53 7.18
C THR A 695 30.89 -102.78 6.97
N LEU A 696 32.11 -102.65 6.45
CA LEU A 696 33.05 -103.77 6.30
C LEU A 696 33.36 -104.43 7.65
N PHE A 697 33.63 -103.63 8.68
CA PHE A 697 33.88 -104.10 10.04
C PHE A 697 32.74 -104.97 10.57
N THR A 698 31.48 -104.57 10.33
CA THR A 698 30.31 -105.34 10.77
C THR A 698 30.15 -106.67 10.04
N VAL A 699 30.41 -106.70 8.73
CA VAL A 699 30.37 -107.93 7.92
C VAL A 699 31.42 -108.91 8.41
N VAL A 700 32.65 -108.44 8.69
CA VAL A 700 33.74 -109.27 9.24
C VAL A 700 33.36 -109.81 10.62
N ARG A 701 32.88 -108.94 11.52
CA ARG A 701 32.50 -109.30 12.89
C ARG A 701 31.33 -110.30 12.95
N GLN A 702 30.34 -110.18 12.05
CA GLN A 702 29.19 -111.09 12.03
C GLN A 702 29.54 -112.47 11.45
N ARG A 703 30.59 -112.59 10.62
CA ARG A 703 31.07 -113.87 10.09
C ARG A 703 31.94 -114.65 11.07
N SER A 704 32.76 -113.96 11.88
CA SER A 704 33.62 -114.63 12.88
C SER A 704 32.84 -115.28 14.03
N MET A 705 31.66 -114.76 14.38
CA MET A 705 30.84 -115.28 15.50
C MET A 705 29.93 -116.49 15.16
N ARG A 706 30.01 -117.07 13.95
CA ARG A 706 29.13 -118.19 13.51
C ARG A 706 29.79 -119.57 13.38
N PHE A 707 31.01 -119.75 13.87
CA PHE A 707 31.62 -121.07 14.02
C PHE A 707 31.78 -121.44 15.50
N ALA A 708 30.70 -121.96 16.10
CA ALA A 708 30.77 -122.74 17.34
C ALA A 708 29.91 -124.01 17.17
N PRO A 709 30.52 -125.21 17.07
CA PRO A 709 29.77 -126.47 17.04
C PRO A 709 29.57 -126.98 18.47
N ALA A 710 28.32 -127.02 18.94
CA ALA A 710 27.91 -127.85 20.08
C ALA A 710 26.57 -128.51 19.70
N ARG A 711 26.63 -129.68 19.04
CA ARG A 711 26.52 -131.04 19.63
C ARG A 711 25.13 -131.27 20.24
N LEU A 712 24.24 -132.01 19.56
CA LEU A 712 24.11 -133.47 19.65
C LEU A 712 24.00 -133.97 21.09
N ALA A 713 22.78 -133.93 21.64
CA ALA A 713 22.33 -134.74 22.78
C ALA A 713 20.81 -134.97 22.66
N ALA A 714 20.42 -135.68 21.61
CA ALA A 714 19.10 -136.29 21.48
C ALA A 714 19.32 -137.60 20.70
N LEU A 715 19.71 -138.65 21.43
CA LEU A 715 19.70 -140.09 21.10
C LEU A 715 20.68 -140.82 22.06
N ALA A 716 20.30 -140.96 23.33
CA ALA A 716 20.75 -142.00 24.27
C ALA A 716 20.03 -141.84 25.63
N SER A 717 18.72 -142.08 25.65
CA SER A 717 17.95 -142.66 26.77
C SER A 717 16.51 -142.83 26.34
#